data_AF-A0A9Q4Q137-F1
#
_entry.id   AF-A0A9Q4Q137-F1
#
_cell.length_a   1.000
_cell.length_b   1.000
_cell.length_c   1.000
_cell.angle_alpha   90.00
_cell.angle_beta   90.00
_cell.angle_gamma   90.00
#
_symmetry.space_group_name_H-M   'P 1'
#
loop_
_entity.id
_entity.type
_entity.pdbx_description
1 polymer ?
#
loop_
_entity_poly.entity_id
_entity_poly.type
_entity_poly.pdbx_seq_one_letter_code
_entity_poly.pdbx_strand_id
1 'polypeptide(L)'
;MTSFQSTLGEDAGIAEELAESQQSISIAEFFEKNKHMLGFDSGARGLVTAVKEAVDNALDAAEESGILPDIYVEIQEAGDYYRLIVEDNGPGLTKESLPKVFGKLLYGSRFHAREQSRGQQGIGISAAVLYAQLTSGKPAKITSRTQGSEEAEYFELIVDTDNNEPEISVEETTTWDRPHGTRIELEMEANMRARQQLHDYIKHTAVVNPHARLELREPQEHFKFERATDQLPEETEEIRPHPHGVELGTVMKMLAATDSQTVSGFVQEEFTRVGKKTAESIIDEFRDRHYGREMRWRPPASHEAVDLHAAVEDATANKGADATAAFADAVAEAVADADRIAHHELVAAVESAAEAVEDDHGTTFGDTVRENAVEAVWLELIDAVEADDSDESEGDVDSRLVADLYDLADDATSTRKDDAVIDAFADRLAAKFEDELEGGDEDDGNVRHRLTHKRLRDHVDRAADLTEEYDDVSFGETARENVTDAIWDVMATVPDDPPLVRELDGDRDATSNLVDAMRGTDIMAPPTRCLAPISEDLITAGLEKEFDADFYASATRDAGVSGGDPFIVEAGIAYGGDLPAEGTGEVMRFANRVPLVYQRGACATTDVVKSIGWRNYGLDQPGGSGLPNGPVVIMVHVASTNVPFTSESKDAVANVPEIEDEIELAIREAARELKSYLNKRRSMQQRRKKQNVLGKILPEMAEKVAEVTGREEPDIDDAIARIMNNVLVERHTEANGDGTAVSVVVENNSSTNESLEVTDIVSAEPRNLSDGATVVEMDGEWFVKWEPEVSSDDEAALEYEIPDDATFDLDVKGVESEKLTVKQ
;
A
#
# COMPACT_ATOMS: atom_id res chain seq x y z
N MET A 1 -29.90 -15.67 -36.60
CA MET A 1 -31.16 -15.33 -35.91
C MET A 1 -32.29 -16.18 -36.46
N THR A 2 -32.65 -17.23 -35.74
CA THR A 2 -33.93 -17.93 -35.83
C THR A 2 -34.45 -18.01 -34.40
N SER A 3 -35.31 -17.06 -34.02
CA SER A 3 -35.97 -17.08 -32.72
C SER A 3 -37.00 -18.20 -32.73
N PHE A 4 -36.68 -19.33 -32.13
CA PHE A 4 -37.70 -20.25 -31.65
C PHE A 4 -38.33 -19.57 -30.42
N GLN A 5 -39.39 -18.79 -30.65
CA GLN A 5 -40.31 -18.43 -29.56
C GLN A 5 -41.09 -19.70 -29.22
N SER A 6 -40.68 -20.38 -28.14
CA SER A 6 -41.55 -21.34 -27.48
C SER A 6 -42.71 -20.57 -26.87
N THR A 7 -43.93 -20.90 -27.31
CA THR A 7 -45.15 -20.47 -26.64
C THR A 7 -45.26 -21.25 -25.33
N LEU A 8 -44.94 -20.60 -24.20
CA LEU A 8 -45.17 -21.14 -22.87
C LEU A 8 -46.65 -21.50 -22.70
N GLY A 9 -46.94 -22.75 -22.34
CA GLY A 9 -48.29 -23.24 -22.11
C GLY A 9 -48.82 -22.78 -20.74
N GLU A 10 -50.08 -22.35 -20.70
CA GLU A 10 -50.83 -22.16 -19.46
C GLU A 10 -51.14 -23.55 -18.86
N ASP A 11 -50.35 -23.98 -17.87
CA ASP A 11 -50.75 -24.71 -16.65
C ASP A 11 -49.56 -25.49 -16.03
N ALA A 12 -49.46 -25.44 -14.70
CA ALA A 12 -48.56 -26.19 -13.79
C ALA A 12 -47.42 -27.01 -14.43
N GLY A 13 -46.24 -26.39 -14.55
CA GLY A 13 -45.04 -27.01 -15.14
C GLY A 13 -44.01 -26.00 -15.63
N ILE A 14 -44.36 -24.70 -15.65
CA ILE A 14 -43.48 -23.61 -16.12
C ILE A 14 -42.13 -23.61 -15.39
N ALA A 15 -42.09 -23.91 -14.09
CA ALA A 15 -40.83 -23.99 -13.34
C ALA A 15 -39.95 -25.18 -13.76
N GLU A 16 -40.54 -26.33 -14.08
CA GLU A 16 -39.83 -27.53 -14.56
C GLU A 16 -39.39 -27.36 -16.02
N GLU A 17 -40.22 -26.73 -16.86
CA GLU A 17 -39.89 -26.40 -18.25
C GLU A 17 -38.82 -25.29 -18.34
N LEU A 18 -38.86 -24.30 -17.43
CA LEU A 18 -37.78 -23.33 -17.25
C LEU A 18 -36.51 -23.99 -16.72
N ALA A 19 -36.61 -24.92 -15.77
CA ALA A 19 -35.45 -25.66 -15.24
C ALA A 19 -34.82 -26.58 -16.32
N GLU A 20 -35.62 -27.24 -17.17
CA GLU A 20 -35.12 -27.99 -18.33
C GLU A 20 -34.44 -27.09 -19.37
N SER A 21 -34.82 -25.82 -19.44
CA SER A 21 -34.17 -24.82 -20.30
C SER A 21 -32.88 -24.23 -19.71
N GLN A 22 -32.57 -24.49 -18.43
CA GLN A 22 -31.32 -24.06 -17.82
C GLN A 22 -30.19 -24.99 -18.26
N GLN A 23 -29.29 -24.47 -19.10
CA GLN A 23 -28.08 -25.17 -19.52
C GLN A 23 -26.85 -24.49 -18.93
N SER A 24 -25.91 -25.30 -18.43
CA SER A 24 -24.57 -24.84 -18.08
C SER A 24 -23.85 -24.39 -19.35
N ILE A 25 -23.25 -23.20 -19.32
CA ILE A 25 -22.47 -22.65 -20.43
C ILE A 25 -21.12 -23.36 -20.46
N SER A 26 -20.67 -23.84 -21.63
CA SER A 26 -19.33 -24.41 -21.77
C SER A 26 -18.26 -23.32 -21.65
N ILE A 27 -17.01 -23.71 -21.40
CA ILE A 27 -15.94 -22.72 -21.23
C ILE A 27 -15.65 -21.96 -22.54
N ALA A 28 -15.80 -22.62 -23.70
CA ALA A 28 -15.78 -21.93 -25.00
C ALA A 28 -16.85 -20.86 -25.07
N GLU A 29 -18.09 -21.19 -24.71
CA GLU A 29 -19.20 -20.26 -24.84
C GLU A 29 -19.08 -19.10 -23.82
N PHE A 30 -18.54 -19.37 -22.63
CA PHE A 30 -18.16 -18.33 -21.67
C PHE A 30 -17.06 -17.43 -22.24
N PHE A 31 -16.00 -18.01 -22.80
CA PHE A 31 -14.90 -17.26 -23.40
C PHE A 31 -15.37 -16.45 -24.60
N GLU A 32 -16.20 -17.00 -25.48
CA GLU A 32 -16.72 -16.29 -26.66
C GLU A 32 -17.62 -15.13 -26.31
N LYS A 33 -18.47 -15.27 -25.29
CA LYS A 33 -19.31 -14.18 -24.80
C LYS A 33 -18.51 -13.13 -24.04
N ASN A 34 -17.39 -13.51 -23.42
CA ASN A 34 -16.60 -12.65 -22.53
C ASN A 34 -15.17 -12.35 -23.02
N LYS A 35 -14.87 -12.48 -24.33
CA LYS A 35 -13.52 -12.21 -24.90
C LYS A 35 -12.95 -10.86 -24.48
N HIS A 36 -13.83 -9.87 -24.33
CA HIS A 36 -13.48 -8.52 -23.90
C HIS A 36 -12.95 -8.45 -22.46
N MET A 37 -13.45 -9.27 -21.53
CA MET A 37 -12.98 -9.30 -20.14
C MET A 37 -11.55 -9.81 -20.03
N LEU A 38 -11.16 -10.73 -20.91
CA LEU A 38 -9.82 -11.35 -20.95
C LEU A 38 -8.85 -10.60 -21.89
N GLY A 39 -9.23 -9.44 -22.43
CA GLY A 39 -8.37 -8.64 -23.29
C GLY A 39 -8.23 -9.13 -24.74
N PHE A 40 -9.17 -9.96 -25.23
CA PHE A 40 -9.23 -10.47 -26.61
C PHE A 40 -10.40 -9.87 -27.41
N ASP A 41 -10.74 -8.61 -27.15
CA ASP A 41 -11.84 -7.87 -27.80
C ASP A 41 -11.65 -7.63 -29.30
N SER A 42 -10.41 -7.55 -29.76
CA SER A 42 -10.03 -7.23 -31.14
C SER A 42 -8.72 -7.91 -31.53
N GLY A 43 -8.53 -8.22 -32.81
CA GLY A 43 -7.28 -8.86 -33.27
C GLY A 43 -6.01 -8.02 -33.06
N ALA A 44 -6.13 -6.70 -32.87
CA ALA A 44 -4.98 -5.86 -32.54
C ALA A 44 -4.56 -6.03 -31.08
N ARG A 45 -5.54 -5.97 -30.18
CA ARG A 45 -5.31 -6.09 -28.75
C ARG A 45 -5.03 -7.54 -28.32
N GLY A 46 -5.73 -8.51 -28.92
CA GLY A 46 -5.52 -9.93 -28.65
C GLY A 46 -4.08 -10.39 -28.91
N LEU A 47 -3.40 -9.84 -29.93
CA LEU A 47 -1.98 -10.10 -30.17
C LEU A 47 -1.09 -9.54 -29.06
N VAL A 48 -1.33 -8.30 -28.61
CA VAL A 48 -0.59 -7.69 -27.50
C VAL A 48 -0.82 -8.47 -26.20
N THR A 49 -2.06 -8.88 -25.92
CA THR A 49 -2.41 -9.72 -24.77
C THR A 49 -1.69 -11.06 -24.84
N ALA A 50 -1.69 -11.75 -25.98
CA ALA A 50 -0.98 -13.02 -26.13
C ALA A 50 0.54 -12.89 -25.91
N VAL A 51 1.16 -11.81 -26.42
CA VAL A 51 2.57 -11.50 -26.14
C VAL A 51 2.78 -11.24 -24.66
N LYS A 52 1.92 -10.44 -24.03
CA LYS A 52 1.98 -10.11 -22.61
C LYS A 52 1.98 -11.37 -21.74
N GLU A 53 0.95 -12.21 -21.91
CA GLU A 53 0.81 -13.44 -21.13
C GLU A 53 1.97 -14.42 -21.35
N ALA A 54 2.52 -14.52 -22.56
CA ALA A 54 3.65 -15.40 -22.84
C ALA A 54 4.96 -14.87 -22.24
N VAL A 55 5.23 -13.56 -22.34
CA VAL A 55 6.45 -12.94 -21.79
C VAL A 55 6.43 -12.93 -20.26
N ASP A 56 5.30 -12.61 -19.64
CA ASP A 56 5.17 -12.57 -18.18
C ASP A 56 5.42 -13.96 -17.57
N ASN A 57 4.85 -15.02 -18.16
CA ASN A 57 5.09 -16.39 -17.72
C ASN A 57 6.55 -16.83 -17.92
N ALA A 58 7.19 -16.40 -19.01
CA ALA A 58 8.59 -16.69 -19.27
C ALA A 58 9.53 -16.00 -18.26
N LEU A 59 9.24 -14.75 -17.89
CA LEU A 59 9.96 -14.02 -16.86
C LEU A 59 9.85 -14.71 -15.51
N ASP A 60 8.63 -15.03 -15.08
CA ASP A 60 8.41 -15.68 -13.80
C ASP A 60 9.12 -17.04 -13.72
N ALA A 61 9.00 -17.87 -14.76
CA ALA A 61 9.61 -19.20 -14.79
C ALA A 61 11.14 -19.16 -14.68
N ALA A 62 11.78 -18.17 -15.31
CA ALA A 62 13.21 -17.97 -15.22
C ALA A 62 13.63 -17.46 -13.84
N GLU A 63 12.94 -16.44 -13.31
CA GLU A 63 13.21 -15.84 -12.00
C GLU A 63 13.07 -16.84 -10.85
N GLU A 64 11.97 -17.60 -10.81
CA GLU A 64 11.72 -18.65 -9.78
C GLU A 64 12.79 -19.76 -9.79
N SER A 65 13.50 -19.93 -10.90
CA SER A 65 14.57 -20.94 -11.03
C SER A 65 15.98 -20.36 -10.83
N GLY A 66 16.09 -19.10 -10.42
CA GLY A 66 17.39 -18.42 -10.28
C GLY A 66 18.12 -18.21 -11.62
N ILE A 67 17.38 -18.20 -12.74
CA ILE A 67 17.93 -18.03 -14.09
C ILE A 67 17.68 -16.60 -14.55
N LEU A 68 18.73 -15.92 -14.99
CA LEU A 68 18.57 -14.60 -15.62
C LEU A 68 17.79 -14.74 -16.94
N PRO A 69 16.66 -14.05 -17.12
CA PRO A 69 15.80 -14.24 -18.29
C PRO A 69 16.44 -13.80 -19.61
N ASP A 70 16.25 -14.61 -20.65
CA ASP A 70 16.59 -14.36 -22.05
C ASP A 70 15.42 -14.79 -22.93
N ILE A 71 14.59 -13.81 -23.33
CA ILE A 71 13.31 -14.04 -23.98
C ILE A 71 13.35 -13.48 -25.41
N TYR A 72 12.99 -14.32 -26.36
CA TYR A 72 12.85 -13.98 -27.77
C TYR A 72 11.38 -14.05 -28.17
N VAL A 73 10.89 -12.94 -28.73
CA VAL A 73 9.52 -12.78 -29.24
C VAL A 73 9.59 -12.52 -30.73
N GLU A 74 8.93 -13.35 -31.52
CA GLU A 74 8.85 -13.19 -32.98
C GLU A 74 7.41 -13.21 -33.47
N ILE A 75 7.08 -12.25 -34.32
CA ILE A 75 5.77 -12.11 -34.96
C ILE A 75 5.95 -12.17 -36.47
N GLN A 76 5.29 -13.13 -37.11
CA GLN A 76 5.35 -13.34 -38.56
C GLN A 76 3.95 -13.25 -39.20
N GLU A 77 3.89 -12.70 -40.42
CA GLU A 77 2.68 -12.79 -41.25
C GLU A 77 2.56 -14.23 -41.81
N ALA A 78 1.41 -14.86 -41.59
CA ALA A 78 1.13 -16.25 -41.95
C ALA A 78 -0.18 -16.36 -42.77
N GLY A 79 -0.20 -15.75 -43.96
CA GLY A 79 -1.39 -15.68 -44.80
C GLY A 79 -2.42 -14.73 -44.19
N ASP A 80 -3.60 -15.25 -43.84
CA ASP A 80 -4.66 -14.48 -43.18
C ASP A 80 -4.48 -14.39 -41.65
N TYR A 81 -3.46 -15.05 -41.10
CA TYR A 81 -3.15 -15.10 -39.67
C TYR A 81 -1.81 -14.44 -39.34
N TYR A 82 -1.57 -14.19 -38.06
CA TYR A 82 -0.24 -13.93 -37.53
C TYR A 82 0.24 -15.12 -36.72
N ARG A 83 1.52 -15.45 -36.87
CA ARG A 83 2.20 -16.44 -36.04
C ARG A 83 3.01 -15.72 -34.98
N LEU A 84 2.67 -15.94 -33.72
CA LEU A 84 3.41 -15.50 -32.56
C LEU A 84 4.29 -16.65 -32.08
N ILE A 85 5.58 -16.39 -31.91
CA ILE A 85 6.56 -17.31 -31.33
C ILE A 85 7.16 -16.62 -30.11
N VAL A 86 7.12 -17.27 -28.95
CA VAL A 86 7.81 -16.82 -27.73
C VAL A 86 8.70 -17.94 -27.25
N GLU A 87 9.96 -17.62 -27.00
CA GLU A 87 11.01 -18.55 -26.60
C GLU A 87 11.75 -18.01 -25.38
N ASP A 88 11.89 -18.83 -24.34
CA ASP A 88 12.56 -18.49 -23.08
C ASP A 88 13.76 -19.41 -22.79
N ASN A 89 14.53 -19.07 -21.76
CA ASN A 89 15.58 -19.90 -21.17
C ASN A 89 15.25 -20.36 -19.74
N GLY A 90 13.97 -20.47 -19.40
CA GLY A 90 13.54 -20.95 -18.09
C GLY A 90 13.92 -22.42 -17.83
N PRO A 91 13.42 -23.02 -16.75
CA PRO A 91 13.73 -24.41 -16.37
C PRO A 91 13.19 -25.45 -17.36
N GLY A 92 12.24 -25.05 -18.22
CA GLY A 92 11.43 -25.94 -19.04
C GLY A 92 10.33 -26.64 -18.24
N LEU A 93 9.34 -27.18 -18.95
CA LEU A 93 8.23 -27.94 -18.41
C LEU A 93 8.40 -29.45 -18.63
N THR A 94 8.00 -30.23 -17.64
CA THR A 94 7.95 -31.69 -17.73
C THR A 94 6.83 -32.15 -18.67
N LYS A 95 6.99 -33.36 -19.20
CA LYS A 95 6.00 -34.03 -20.04
C LYS A 95 4.58 -34.10 -19.42
N GLU A 96 4.50 -34.28 -18.10
CA GLU A 96 3.22 -34.43 -17.38
C GLU A 96 2.54 -33.09 -17.08
N SER A 97 3.32 -32.02 -16.89
CA SER A 97 2.83 -30.68 -16.55
C SER A 97 2.51 -29.85 -17.78
N LEU A 98 3.25 -30.03 -18.88
CA LEU A 98 3.15 -29.19 -20.08
C LEU A 98 1.72 -29.12 -20.63
N PRO A 99 0.99 -30.23 -20.86
CA PRO A 99 -0.38 -30.12 -21.37
C PRO A 99 -1.33 -29.38 -20.43
N LYS A 100 -1.15 -29.50 -19.12
CA LYS A 100 -2.00 -28.85 -18.12
C LYS A 100 -1.78 -27.34 -18.07
N VAL A 101 -0.53 -26.89 -18.18
CA VAL A 101 -0.18 -25.45 -18.15
C VAL A 101 -0.80 -24.68 -19.31
N PHE A 102 -0.81 -25.25 -20.51
CA PHE A 102 -1.29 -24.56 -21.72
C PHE A 102 -2.73 -24.90 -22.11
N GLY A 103 -3.24 -26.05 -21.66
CA GLY A 103 -4.52 -26.59 -22.11
C GLY A 103 -5.62 -26.69 -21.06
N LYS A 104 -5.33 -26.32 -19.81
CA LYS A 104 -6.32 -26.27 -18.73
C LYS A 104 -6.47 -24.84 -18.23
N LEU A 105 -7.70 -24.33 -18.24
CA LEU A 105 -8.01 -23.03 -17.65
C LEU A 105 -8.15 -23.19 -16.13
N LEU A 106 -7.78 -22.14 -15.40
CA LEU A 106 -7.75 -22.12 -13.95
C LEU A 106 -6.79 -23.15 -13.34
N TYR A 107 -5.65 -23.36 -14.00
CA TYR A 107 -4.60 -24.26 -13.54
C TYR A 107 -3.30 -23.48 -13.33
N GLY A 108 -2.72 -23.56 -12.14
CA GLY A 108 -1.47 -22.91 -11.80
C GLY A 108 -1.10 -23.11 -10.33
N SER A 109 0.20 -23.07 -10.04
CA SER A 109 0.72 -23.12 -8.65
C SER A 109 0.35 -21.87 -7.85
N ARG A 110 0.12 -20.74 -8.53
CA ARG A 110 -0.05 -19.40 -7.92
C ARG A 110 -1.46 -19.07 -7.43
N PHE A 111 -2.39 -20.03 -7.49
CA PHE A 111 -3.78 -19.83 -7.08
C PHE A 111 -4.01 -19.78 -5.57
N HIS A 112 -3.14 -20.44 -4.82
CA HIS A 112 -3.30 -20.63 -3.38
C HIS A 112 -2.28 -19.81 -2.58
N ALA A 113 -1.16 -19.43 -3.20
CA ALA A 113 -0.12 -18.65 -2.56
C ALA A 113 -0.47 -17.16 -2.56
N ARG A 114 -0.54 -16.55 -1.37
CA ARG A 114 -0.59 -15.09 -1.22
C ARG A 114 0.82 -14.53 -1.20
N GLU A 115 1.39 -14.42 -2.39
CA GLU A 115 2.68 -13.76 -2.65
C GLU A 115 2.58 -12.91 -3.92
N GLN A 116 3.47 -11.93 -4.07
CA GLN A 116 3.52 -11.11 -5.27
C GLN A 116 3.87 -11.97 -6.48
N SER A 117 3.04 -11.89 -7.52
CA SER A 117 3.31 -12.50 -8.82
C SER A 117 2.77 -11.65 -9.96
N ARG A 118 3.33 -11.82 -11.17
CA ARG A 118 2.83 -11.18 -12.40
C ARG A 118 1.46 -11.76 -12.79
N GLY A 119 1.28 -13.07 -12.67
CA GLY A 119 0.05 -13.80 -12.98
C GLY A 119 -0.77 -14.23 -11.74
N GLN A 120 -1.97 -13.65 -11.55
CA GLN A 120 -2.82 -13.93 -10.37
C GLN A 120 -3.86 -15.07 -10.53
N GLN A 121 -4.30 -15.39 -11.76
CA GLN A 121 -5.53 -16.17 -11.98
C GLN A 121 -5.34 -17.42 -12.85
N GLY A 122 -4.12 -17.82 -13.21
CA GLY A 122 -3.84 -19.04 -14.01
C GLY A 122 -4.73 -19.25 -15.26
N ILE A 123 -5.16 -18.17 -15.90
CA ILE A 123 -5.96 -18.16 -17.14
C ILE A 123 -5.12 -17.69 -18.33
N GLY A 124 -4.09 -16.86 -18.09
CA GLY A 124 -3.40 -16.04 -19.09
C GLY A 124 -3.01 -16.77 -20.37
N ILE A 125 -2.06 -17.69 -20.29
CA ILE A 125 -1.53 -18.35 -21.48
C ILE A 125 -2.54 -19.34 -22.10
N SER A 126 -3.33 -20.03 -21.29
CA SER A 126 -4.41 -20.91 -21.76
C SER A 126 -5.49 -20.14 -22.52
N ALA A 127 -5.77 -18.89 -22.14
CA ALA A 127 -6.66 -17.99 -22.88
C ALA A 127 -6.08 -17.60 -24.24
N ALA A 128 -4.77 -17.37 -24.34
CA ALA A 128 -4.12 -17.12 -25.63
C ALA A 128 -4.16 -18.35 -26.55
N VAL A 129 -3.96 -19.54 -25.99
CA VAL A 129 -4.12 -20.83 -26.71
C VAL A 129 -5.55 -20.99 -27.20
N LEU A 130 -6.55 -20.77 -26.33
CA LEU A 130 -7.95 -20.88 -26.70
C LEU A 130 -8.36 -19.84 -27.76
N TYR A 131 -7.87 -18.60 -27.67
CA TYR A 131 -8.10 -17.58 -28.68
C TYR A 131 -7.49 -17.97 -30.04
N ALA A 132 -6.26 -18.49 -30.05
CA ALA A 132 -5.60 -18.99 -31.25
C ALA A 132 -6.40 -20.13 -31.89
N GLN A 133 -6.82 -21.11 -31.08
CA GLN A 133 -7.64 -22.23 -31.52
C GLN A 133 -8.99 -21.80 -32.10
N LEU A 134 -9.72 -20.91 -31.42
CA LEU A 134 -11.05 -20.46 -31.87
C LEU A 134 -10.98 -19.60 -33.13
N THR A 135 -9.88 -18.89 -33.36
CA THR A 135 -9.74 -17.99 -34.52
C THR A 135 -9.10 -18.65 -35.73
N SER A 136 -8.05 -19.45 -35.55
CA SER A 136 -7.33 -20.10 -36.67
C SER A 136 -7.68 -21.57 -36.87
N GLY A 137 -8.25 -22.23 -35.86
CA GLY A 137 -8.49 -23.68 -35.84
C GLY A 137 -7.23 -24.53 -35.74
N LYS A 138 -6.05 -23.92 -35.52
CA LYS A 138 -4.77 -24.64 -35.45
C LYS A 138 -4.38 -24.94 -34.00
N PRO A 139 -3.70 -26.07 -33.75
CA PRO A 139 -3.20 -26.39 -32.41
C PRO A 139 -2.05 -25.43 -32.01
N ALA A 140 -1.91 -25.20 -30.71
CA ALA A 140 -0.72 -24.57 -30.16
C ALA A 140 0.46 -25.54 -30.24
N LYS A 141 1.60 -25.09 -30.75
CA LYS A 141 2.82 -25.92 -30.81
C LYS A 141 3.76 -25.51 -29.70
N ILE A 142 4.14 -26.46 -28.87
CA ILE A 142 4.96 -26.20 -27.69
C ILE A 142 6.17 -27.12 -27.75
N THR A 143 7.36 -26.54 -27.62
CA THR A 143 8.62 -27.28 -27.47
C THR A 143 9.21 -26.93 -26.11
N SER A 144 9.54 -27.92 -25.30
CA SER A 144 10.07 -27.70 -23.96
C SER A 144 11.22 -28.65 -23.67
N ARG A 145 12.26 -28.15 -23.01
CA ARG A 145 13.41 -28.96 -22.59
C ARG A 145 13.76 -28.62 -21.14
N THR A 146 13.73 -29.63 -20.28
CA THR A 146 14.13 -29.48 -18.88
C THR A 146 15.66 -29.50 -18.73
N GLN A 147 16.15 -28.85 -17.68
CA GLN A 147 17.59 -28.84 -17.38
C GLN A 147 18.12 -30.28 -17.18
N GLY A 148 19.16 -30.63 -17.94
CA GLY A 148 19.77 -31.96 -17.91
C GLY A 148 19.15 -32.99 -18.86
N SER A 149 18.05 -32.67 -19.55
CA SER A 149 17.52 -33.52 -20.64
C SER A 149 18.37 -33.38 -21.91
N GLU A 150 18.57 -34.50 -22.62
CA GLU A 150 19.23 -34.54 -23.93
C GLU A 150 18.29 -34.15 -25.08
N GLU A 151 17.01 -34.54 -24.98
CA GLU A 151 15.98 -34.26 -25.98
C GLU A 151 14.94 -33.26 -25.45
N ALA A 152 14.31 -32.51 -26.36
CA ALA A 152 13.18 -31.65 -26.06
C ALA A 152 11.86 -32.39 -26.35
N GLU A 153 10.83 -32.15 -25.57
CA GLU A 153 9.48 -32.66 -25.85
C GLU A 153 8.75 -31.67 -26.75
N TYR A 154 8.08 -32.16 -27.80
CA TYR A 154 7.25 -31.40 -28.73
C TYR A 154 5.80 -31.87 -28.64
N PHE A 155 4.90 -30.90 -28.45
CA PHE A 155 3.46 -31.12 -28.36
C PHE A 155 2.71 -30.21 -29.33
N GLU A 156 1.68 -30.77 -29.97
CA GLU A 156 0.59 -30.00 -30.56
C GLU A 156 -0.65 -30.20 -29.70
N LEU A 157 -1.19 -29.11 -29.17
CA LEU A 157 -2.23 -29.11 -28.14
C LEU A 157 -3.45 -28.29 -28.56
N ILE A 158 -4.62 -28.84 -28.24
CA ILE A 158 -5.95 -28.25 -28.39
C ILE A 158 -6.63 -28.29 -27.02
N VAL A 159 -7.45 -27.29 -26.70
CA VAL A 159 -8.28 -27.26 -25.49
C VAL A 159 -9.63 -27.89 -25.79
N ASP A 160 -10.01 -28.93 -25.04
CA ASP A 160 -11.40 -29.39 -24.99
C ASP A 160 -12.21 -28.40 -24.14
N THR A 161 -13.07 -27.66 -24.82
CA THR A 161 -13.82 -26.56 -24.22
C THR A 161 -15.05 -27.00 -23.44
N ASP A 162 -15.48 -28.24 -23.63
CA ASP A 162 -16.61 -28.82 -22.89
C ASP A 162 -16.14 -29.36 -21.53
N ASN A 163 -14.96 -30.00 -21.50
CA ASN A 163 -14.42 -30.63 -20.30
C ASN A 163 -13.33 -29.83 -19.57
N ASN A 164 -12.81 -28.74 -20.16
CA ASN A 164 -11.64 -28.00 -19.66
C ASN A 164 -10.40 -28.87 -19.50
N GLU A 165 -10.12 -29.74 -20.48
CA GLU A 165 -8.98 -30.63 -20.46
C GLU A 165 -8.15 -30.48 -21.74
N PRO A 166 -6.81 -30.67 -21.67
CA PRO A 166 -5.97 -30.66 -22.85
C PRO A 166 -6.20 -31.90 -23.72
N GLU A 167 -6.38 -31.69 -25.02
CA GLU A 167 -6.36 -32.71 -26.06
C GLU A 167 -5.04 -32.62 -26.84
N ILE A 168 -4.25 -33.70 -26.81
CA ILE A 168 -2.94 -33.78 -27.46
C ILE A 168 -3.11 -34.38 -28.85
N SER A 169 -2.82 -33.60 -29.90
CA SER A 169 -2.87 -34.08 -31.29
C SER A 169 -1.56 -34.73 -31.73
N VAL A 170 -0.42 -34.21 -31.27
CA VAL A 170 0.92 -34.74 -31.55
C VAL A 170 1.76 -34.70 -30.28
N GLU A 171 2.51 -35.78 -30.05
CA GLU A 171 3.48 -35.93 -28.96
C GLU A 171 4.71 -36.67 -29.51
N GLU A 172 5.85 -35.98 -29.56
CA GLU A 172 7.13 -36.56 -30.00
C GLU A 172 8.32 -35.86 -29.35
N THR A 173 9.50 -36.46 -29.42
CA THR A 173 10.75 -35.80 -29.02
C THR A 173 11.42 -35.12 -30.21
N THR A 174 12.07 -33.99 -29.96
CA THR A 174 12.75 -33.19 -30.98
C THR A 174 14.10 -32.66 -30.48
N THR A 175 14.96 -32.26 -31.41
CA THR A 175 16.20 -31.57 -31.08
C THR A 175 15.97 -30.06 -31.06
N TRP A 176 16.51 -29.39 -30.04
CA TRP A 176 16.40 -27.94 -29.90
C TRP A 176 17.72 -27.35 -29.40
N ASP A 177 18.12 -26.22 -29.97
CA ASP A 177 19.45 -25.63 -29.75
C ASP A 177 19.63 -25.09 -28.32
N ARG A 178 18.54 -24.65 -27.66
CA ARG A 178 18.63 -24.16 -26.27
C ARG A 178 18.81 -25.32 -25.28
N PRO A 179 19.66 -25.14 -24.24
CA PRO A 179 19.95 -26.18 -23.25
C PRO A 179 18.77 -26.50 -22.33
N HIS A 180 17.88 -25.54 -22.13
CA HIS A 180 16.63 -25.64 -21.36
C HIS A 180 15.74 -24.44 -21.72
N GLY A 181 14.45 -24.56 -21.45
CA GLY A 181 13.46 -23.49 -21.67
C GLY A 181 12.19 -24.00 -22.32
N THR A 182 11.32 -23.07 -22.68
CA THR A 182 10.07 -23.36 -23.40
C THR A 182 9.95 -22.45 -24.62
N ARG A 183 9.41 -23.01 -25.71
CA ARG A 183 9.04 -22.30 -26.94
C ARG A 183 7.57 -22.57 -27.24
N ILE A 184 6.76 -21.53 -27.32
CA ILE A 184 5.35 -21.59 -27.72
C ILE A 184 5.15 -20.90 -29.08
N GLU A 185 4.43 -21.55 -29.97
CA GLU A 185 4.02 -21.03 -31.26
C GLU A 185 2.49 -21.06 -31.39
N LEU A 186 1.90 -19.89 -31.58
CA LEU A 186 0.46 -19.68 -31.72
C LEU A 186 0.16 -19.03 -33.06
N GLU A 187 -0.81 -19.57 -33.80
CA GLU A 187 -1.37 -18.92 -34.98
C GLU A 187 -2.77 -18.43 -34.68
N MET A 188 -3.02 -17.13 -34.89
CA MET A 188 -4.29 -16.50 -34.53
C MET A 188 -4.69 -15.41 -35.53
N GLU A 189 -5.99 -15.13 -35.59
CA GLU A 189 -6.48 -13.95 -36.33
C GLU A 189 -6.10 -12.68 -35.56
N ALA A 190 -5.20 -11.88 -36.13
CA ALA A 190 -4.67 -10.69 -35.48
C ALA A 190 -4.31 -9.60 -36.51
N ASN A 191 -3.96 -8.42 -36.03
CA ASN A 191 -3.40 -7.37 -36.88
C ASN A 191 -2.47 -6.43 -36.10
N MET A 192 -1.55 -5.76 -36.80
CA MET A 192 -0.54 -4.87 -36.20
C MET A 192 -1.01 -3.41 -36.00
N ARG A 193 -2.33 -3.14 -35.86
CA ARG A 193 -2.81 -1.75 -35.61
C ARG A 193 -2.38 -1.22 -34.24
N ALA A 194 -2.14 -2.10 -33.27
CA ALA A 194 -1.67 -1.75 -31.93
C ALA A 194 -0.13 -1.88 -31.79
N ARG A 195 0.62 -1.66 -32.89
CA ARG A 195 2.08 -1.79 -32.91
C ARG A 195 2.78 -0.94 -31.86
N GLN A 196 2.37 0.31 -31.68
CA GLN A 196 2.96 1.17 -30.64
C GLN A 196 2.76 0.58 -29.24
N GLN A 197 1.58 0.03 -28.93
CA GLN A 197 1.32 -0.58 -27.62
C GLN A 197 2.15 -1.85 -27.40
N LEU A 198 2.41 -2.62 -28.46
CA LEU A 198 3.33 -3.76 -28.42
C LEU A 198 4.76 -3.31 -28.10
N HIS A 199 5.24 -2.26 -28.77
CA HIS A 199 6.57 -1.70 -28.55
C HIS A 199 6.71 -1.10 -27.15
N ASP A 200 5.71 -0.31 -26.72
CA ASP A 200 5.63 0.24 -25.38
C ASP A 200 5.67 -0.91 -24.35
N TYR A 201 4.91 -1.99 -24.56
CA TYR A 201 4.92 -3.14 -23.65
C TYR A 201 6.31 -3.72 -23.50
N ILE A 202 6.98 -4.10 -24.60
CA ILE A 202 8.32 -4.73 -24.52
C ILE A 202 9.36 -3.76 -23.95
N LYS A 203 9.34 -2.49 -24.35
CA LYS A 203 10.25 -1.46 -23.81
C LYS A 203 10.03 -1.28 -22.31
N HIS A 204 8.78 -1.14 -21.88
CA HIS A 204 8.44 -0.98 -20.46
C HIS A 204 8.83 -2.23 -19.65
N THR A 205 8.65 -3.43 -20.21
CA THR A 205 9.10 -4.68 -19.58
C THR A 205 10.63 -4.70 -19.42
N ALA A 206 11.39 -4.15 -20.37
CA ALA A 206 12.84 -4.03 -20.28
C ALA A 206 13.31 -3.04 -19.19
N VAL A 207 12.55 -1.95 -18.98
CA VAL A 207 12.81 -0.96 -17.91
C VAL A 207 12.57 -1.56 -16.53
N VAL A 208 11.43 -2.21 -16.34
CA VAL A 208 11.01 -2.74 -15.03
C VAL A 208 11.75 -4.03 -14.64
N ASN A 209 12.37 -4.71 -15.61
CA ASN A 209 13.18 -5.91 -15.41
C ASN A 209 14.60 -5.70 -15.99
N PRO A 210 15.47 -4.90 -15.32
CA PRO A 210 16.79 -4.57 -15.83
C PRO A 210 17.71 -5.79 -15.99
N HIS A 211 17.42 -6.89 -15.29
CA HIS A 211 18.12 -8.18 -15.37
C HIS A 211 17.70 -9.06 -16.54
N ALA A 212 16.63 -8.72 -17.26
CA ALA A 212 16.14 -9.49 -18.39
C ALA A 212 16.74 -8.99 -19.72
N ARG A 213 17.05 -9.96 -20.60
CA ARG A 213 17.33 -9.68 -22.02
C ARG A 213 16.07 -9.98 -22.82
N LEU A 214 15.58 -9.00 -23.58
CA LEU A 214 14.39 -9.13 -24.42
C LEU A 214 14.73 -8.82 -25.88
N GLU A 215 14.27 -9.66 -26.79
CA GLU A 215 14.42 -9.44 -28.23
C GLU A 215 13.05 -9.56 -28.91
N LEU A 216 12.58 -8.47 -29.53
CA LEU A 216 11.34 -8.44 -30.30
C LEU A 216 11.66 -8.34 -31.79
N ARG A 217 11.28 -9.35 -32.55
CA ARG A 217 11.32 -9.34 -34.01
C ARG A 217 9.91 -9.32 -34.57
N GLU A 218 9.49 -8.16 -35.08
CA GLU A 218 8.24 -8.03 -35.79
C GLU A 218 8.47 -7.96 -37.32
N PRO A 219 7.42 -7.98 -38.16
CA PRO A 219 7.59 -8.04 -39.61
C PRO A 219 8.39 -6.87 -40.22
N GLN A 220 8.45 -5.71 -39.55
CA GLN A 220 9.08 -4.50 -40.07
C GLN A 220 10.32 -4.06 -39.30
N GLU A 221 10.38 -4.35 -38.00
CA GLU A 221 11.38 -3.82 -37.09
C GLU A 221 11.91 -4.90 -36.14
N HIS A 222 13.09 -4.64 -35.60
CA HIS A 222 13.79 -5.53 -34.70
C HIS A 222 14.37 -4.73 -33.55
N PHE A 223 13.96 -5.09 -32.35
CA PHE A 223 14.36 -4.43 -31.11
C PHE A 223 15.11 -5.41 -30.23
N LYS A 224 16.19 -4.93 -29.60
CA LYS A 224 16.98 -5.68 -28.64
C LYS A 224 17.19 -4.84 -27.41
N PHE A 225 16.93 -5.44 -26.26
CA PHE A 225 17.08 -4.85 -24.95
C PHE A 225 18.03 -5.75 -24.15
N GLU A 226 19.27 -5.31 -23.97
CA GLU A 226 20.31 -6.05 -23.26
C GLU A 226 20.20 -5.89 -21.75
N ARG A 227 20.84 -6.73 -20.94
CA ARG A 227 20.77 -6.62 -19.47
C ARG A 227 21.56 -5.41 -18.96
N ALA A 228 21.03 -4.74 -17.94
CA ALA A 228 21.74 -3.72 -17.18
C ALA A 228 22.36 -4.28 -15.89
N THR A 229 21.78 -5.34 -15.33
CA THR A 229 22.25 -5.95 -14.08
C THR A 229 22.16 -7.47 -14.17
N ASP A 230 22.97 -8.16 -13.35
CA ASP A 230 22.87 -9.61 -13.13
C ASP A 230 22.19 -9.93 -11.78
N GLN A 231 21.67 -8.91 -11.09
CA GLN A 231 20.92 -9.07 -9.84
C GLN A 231 19.49 -9.51 -10.13
N LEU A 232 19.13 -10.70 -9.66
CA LEU A 232 17.75 -11.15 -9.66
C LEU A 232 16.95 -10.49 -8.53
N PRO A 233 15.63 -10.37 -8.70
CA PRO A 233 14.69 -10.09 -7.62
C PRO A 233 14.90 -10.95 -6.37
N GLU A 234 14.54 -10.40 -5.21
CA GLU A 234 14.41 -11.21 -3.99
C GLU A 234 13.27 -12.23 -4.14
N GLU A 235 13.48 -13.42 -3.57
CA GLU A 235 12.45 -14.47 -3.50
C GLU A 235 11.36 -14.06 -2.52
N THR A 236 10.09 -14.26 -2.91
CA THR A 236 8.93 -13.99 -2.06
C THR A 236 8.61 -15.20 -1.17
N GLU A 237 8.08 -14.92 0.02
CA GLU A 237 7.52 -15.92 0.92
C GLU A 237 5.99 -15.81 0.95
N GLU A 238 5.31 -16.95 0.81
CA GLU A 238 3.85 -17.02 0.99
C GLU A 238 3.45 -16.60 2.40
N ILE A 239 2.43 -15.75 2.50
CA ILE A 239 1.88 -15.31 3.79
C ILE A 239 0.44 -15.78 3.99
N ARG A 240 0.06 -15.94 5.26
CA ARG A 240 -1.34 -16.15 5.64
C ARG A 240 -2.17 -14.88 5.41
N PRO A 241 -3.49 -15.00 5.18
CA PRO A 241 -4.39 -13.84 5.07
C PRO A 241 -4.30 -12.89 6.27
N HIS A 242 -4.46 -11.59 6.01
CA HIS A 242 -4.63 -10.60 7.06
C HIS A 242 -6.11 -10.48 7.45
N PRO A 243 -6.46 -10.31 8.75
CA PRO A 243 -7.86 -10.25 9.19
C PRO A 243 -8.68 -9.11 8.55
N HIS A 244 -8.08 -7.95 8.29
CA HIS A 244 -8.78 -6.83 7.61
C HIS A 244 -9.10 -7.11 6.14
N GLY A 245 -8.45 -8.10 5.52
CA GLY A 245 -8.55 -8.41 4.10
C GLY A 245 -9.34 -9.65 3.76
N VAL A 246 -10.07 -10.21 4.72
CA VAL A 246 -10.93 -11.36 4.49
C VAL A 246 -12.39 -10.96 4.40
N GLU A 247 -13.11 -11.75 3.61
CA GLU A 247 -14.55 -11.68 3.47
C GLU A 247 -15.19 -12.91 4.12
N LEU A 248 -16.47 -12.79 4.46
CA LEU A 248 -17.28 -13.87 5.03
C LEU A 248 -17.14 -15.20 4.28
N GLY A 249 -17.17 -15.16 2.94
CA GLY A 249 -17.01 -16.35 2.09
C GLY A 249 -15.67 -17.06 2.27
N THR A 250 -14.60 -16.31 2.49
CA THR A 250 -13.26 -16.85 2.71
C THR A 250 -13.14 -17.43 4.12
N VAL A 251 -13.64 -16.71 5.13
CA VAL A 251 -13.61 -17.19 6.52
C VAL A 251 -14.44 -18.47 6.68
N MET A 252 -15.62 -18.57 6.06
CA MET A 252 -16.41 -19.82 6.07
C MET A 252 -15.63 -21.00 5.48
N LYS A 253 -14.90 -20.80 4.37
CA LYS A 253 -14.05 -21.85 3.79
C LYS A 253 -12.90 -22.24 4.71
N MET A 254 -12.31 -21.28 5.40
CA MET A 254 -11.21 -21.51 6.34
C MET A 254 -11.71 -22.26 7.59
N LEU A 255 -12.87 -21.88 8.15
CA LEU A 255 -13.50 -22.57 9.27
C LEU A 255 -13.82 -24.04 8.94
N ALA A 256 -14.27 -24.32 7.71
CA ALA A 256 -14.53 -25.69 7.26
C ALA A 256 -13.26 -26.53 7.01
N ALA A 257 -12.09 -25.89 6.87
CA ALA A 257 -10.83 -26.54 6.52
C ALA A 257 -9.82 -26.62 7.68
N THR A 258 -9.98 -25.80 8.71
CA THR A 258 -9.04 -25.68 9.83
C THR A 258 -9.08 -26.89 10.77
N ASP A 259 -7.93 -27.19 11.38
CA ASP A 259 -7.82 -28.21 12.44
C ASP A 259 -8.11 -27.63 13.85
N SER A 260 -8.21 -26.30 13.97
CA SER A 260 -8.41 -25.59 15.24
C SER A 260 -9.83 -25.81 15.78
N GLN A 261 -9.95 -26.09 17.09
CA GLN A 261 -11.26 -26.31 17.74
C GLN A 261 -11.87 -25.02 18.33
N THR A 262 -11.02 -24.06 18.70
CA THR A 262 -11.42 -22.80 19.34
C THR A 262 -11.23 -21.64 18.38
N VAL A 263 -12.09 -20.61 18.48
CA VAL A 263 -11.97 -19.39 17.66
C VAL A 263 -10.65 -18.70 17.90
N SER A 264 -10.19 -18.65 19.14
CA SER A 264 -8.88 -18.07 19.50
C SER A 264 -7.72 -18.81 18.82
N GLY A 265 -7.76 -20.15 18.76
CA GLY A 265 -6.77 -20.95 18.03
C GLY A 265 -6.83 -20.68 16.53
N PHE A 266 -8.04 -20.69 15.96
CA PHE A 266 -8.28 -20.41 14.55
C PHE A 266 -7.70 -19.07 14.11
N VAL A 267 -7.99 -17.97 14.83
CA VAL A 267 -7.49 -16.65 14.44
C VAL A 267 -5.96 -16.53 14.56
N GLN A 268 -5.31 -17.28 15.46
CA GLN A 268 -3.85 -17.29 15.62
C GLN A 268 -3.14 -18.16 14.58
N GLU A 269 -3.74 -19.29 14.21
CA GLU A 269 -3.15 -20.28 13.30
C GLU A 269 -3.40 -19.94 11.83
N GLU A 270 -4.54 -19.34 11.49
CA GLU A 270 -4.93 -19.13 10.09
C GLU A 270 -4.62 -17.73 9.57
N PHE A 271 -4.34 -16.75 10.44
CA PHE A 271 -4.09 -15.36 10.05
C PHE A 271 -2.69 -14.87 10.39
N THR A 272 -2.20 -13.93 9.61
CA THR A 272 -0.92 -13.26 9.91
C THR A 272 -1.10 -12.18 10.97
N ARG A 273 -0.03 -11.88 11.73
CA ARG A 273 0.03 -10.84 12.77
C ARG A 273 -0.94 -10.97 13.94
N VAL A 274 -1.66 -12.08 14.08
CA VAL A 274 -2.51 -12.37 15.23
C VAL A 274 -1.73 -13.17 16.28
N GLY A 275 -1.30 -12.49 17.34
CA GLY A 275 -0.77 -13.14 18.55
C GLY A 275 -1.86 -13.30 19.61
N LYS A 276 -1.50 -13.88 20.77
CA LYS A 276 -2.45 -14.11 21.88
C LYS A 276 -3.25 -12.86 22.28
N LYS A 277 -2.59 -11.72 22.47
CA LYS A 277 -3.26 -10.46 22.86
C LYS A 277 -4.23 -9.95 21.79
N THR A 278 -3.81 -9.99 20.53
CA THR A 278 -4.66 -9.59 19.41
C THR A 278 -5.85 -10.52 19.26
N ALA A 279 -5.64 -11.83 19.46
CA ALA A 279 -6.72 -12.81 19.46
C ALA A 279 -7.72 -12.52 20.59
N GLU A 280 -7.25 -12.21 21.82
CA GLU A 280 -8.11 -11.79 22.93
C GLU A 280 -8.95 -10.57 22.54
N SER A 281 -8.34 -9.52 21.96
CA SER A 281 -9.08 -8.34 21.49
C SER A 281 -10.11 -8.66 20.40
N ILE A 282 -9.78 -9.55 19.44
CA ILE A 282 -10.74 -9.99 18.40
C ILE A 282 -11.91 -10.76 19.06
N ILE A 283 -11.63 -11.59 20.06
CA ILE A 283 -12.67 -12.34 20.76
C ILE A 283 -13.56 -11.42 21.59
N ASP A 284 -13.01 -10.40 22.24
CA ASP A 284 -13.78 -9.42 23.01
C ASP A 284 -14.69 -8.60 22.07
N GLU A 285 -14.16 -8.13 20.94
CA GLU A 285 -14.96 -7.46 19.91
C GLU A 285 -16.03 -8.39 19.30
N PHE A 286 -15.73 -9.68 19.17
CA PHE A 286 -16.70 -10.69 18.74
C PHE A 286 -17.82 -10.87 19.77
N ARG A 287 -17.49 -10.97 21.07
CA ARG A 287 -18.46 -11.09 22.17
C ARG A 287 -19.39 -9.89 22.21
N ASP A 288 -18.85 -8.68 22.07
CA ASP A 288 -19.61 -7.43 22.02
C ASP A 288 -20.65 -7.41 20.89
N ARG A 289 -20.36 -8.07 19.77
CA ARG A 289 -21.24 -8.14 18.60
C ARG A 289 -22.21 -9.32 18.65
N HIS A 290 -21.75 -10.46 19.14
CA HIS A 290 -22.51 -11.70 19.12
C HIS A 290 -23.39 -11.88 20.37
N TYR A 291 -22.85 -11.56 21.55
CA TYR A 291 -23.56 -11.64 22.82
C TYR A 291 -24.01 -10.27 23.34
N GLY A 292 -23.27 -9.20 23.03
CA GLY A 292 -23.49 -7.87 23.60
C GLY A 292 -22.64 -7.58 24.83
N ARG A 293 -22.74 -6.35 25.33
CA ARG A 293 -22.17 -5.94 26.62
C ARG A 293 -23.25 -5.90 27.69
N GLU A 294 -22.87 -6.05 28.95
CA GLU A 294 -23.75 -5.85 30.10
C GLU A 294 -23.62 -4.42 30.64
N MET A 295 -24.75 -3.80 30.97
CA MET A 295 -24.75 -2.47 31.56
C MET A 295 -24.14 -2.50 32.97
N ARG A 296 -23.26 -1.53 33.26
CA ARG A 296 -22.72 -1.32 34.60
C ARG A 296 -23.51 -0.21 35.30
N TRP A 297 -24.27 -0.58 36.32
CA TRP A 297 -25.06 0.36 37.12
C TRP A 297 -24.27 0.84 38.34
N ARG A 298 -24.55 2.06 38.79
CA ARG A 298 -23.97 2.58 40.02
C ARG A 298 -24.54 1.87 41.26
N PRO A 299 -23.71 1.56 42.27
CA PRO A 299 -24.20 1.08 43.56
C PRO A 299 -25.16 2.07 44.23
N PRO A 300 -26.01 1.61 45.16
CA PRO A 300 -26.95 2.50 45.84
C PRO A 300 -26.20 3.52 46.68
N ALA A 301 -26.59 4.79 46.58
CA ALA A 301 -25.98 5.84 47.36
C ALA A 301 -26.45 5.77 48.82
N SER A 302 -25.62 6.22 49.77
CA SER A 302 -25.95 6.16 51.23
C SER A 302 -27.24 6.88 51.67
N HIS A 303 -27.87 7.66 50.79
CA HIS A 303 -29.13 8.36 51.05
C HIS A 303 -30.36 7.67 50.43
N GLU A 304 -30.14 6.63 49.62
CA GLU A 304 -31.19 5.78 49.04
C GLU A 304 -31.62 4.73 50.06
N ALA A 305 -32.88 4.31 50.01
CA ALA A 305 -33.47 3.38 50.99
C ALA A 305 -33.22 1.90 50.65
N VAL A 306 -32.05 1.59 50.07
CA VAL A 306 -31.67 0.24 49.61
C VAL A 306 -30.64 -0.35 50.59
N ASP A 307 -30.95 -1.51 51.17
CA ASP A 307 -30.07 -2.24 52.09
C ASP A 307 -29.60 -3.56 51.46
N LEU A 308 -28.48 -3.50 50.73
CA LEU A 308 -27.90 -4.67 50.07
C LEU A 308 -27.50 -5.77 51.06
N HIS A 309 -27.11 -5.40 52.29
CA HIS A 309 -26.76 -6.38 53.31
C HIS A 309 -28.01 -7.18 53.72
N ALA A 310 -29.12 -6.49 54.00
CA ALA A 310 -30.39 -7.15 54.33
C ALA A 310 -30.88 -8.04 53.17
N ALA A 311 -30.78 -7.58 51.92
CA ALA A 311 -31.17 -8.35 50.74
C ALA A 311 -30.38 -9.68 50.63
N VAL A 312 -29.06 -9.64 50.85
CA VAL A 312 -28.22 -10.86 50.83
C VAL A 312 -28.50 -11.77 52.04
N GLU A 313 -28.71 -11.21 53.24
CA GLU A 313 -29.04 -12.02 54.42
C GLU A 313 -30.37 -12.79 54.23
N ASP A 314 -31.40 -12.11 53.73
CA ASP A 314 -32.72 -12.71 53.50
C ASP A 314 -32.67 -13.78 52.40
N ALA A 315 -31.92 -13.52 51.32
CA ALA A 315 -31.72 -14.48 50.23
C ALA A 315 -30.93 -15.74 50.66
N THR A 316 -30.11 -15.64 51.71
CA THR A 316 -29.19 -16.70 52.15
C THR A 316 -29.47 -17.26 53.56
N ALA A 317 -30.63 -16.95 54.13
CA ALA A 317 -31.06 -17.25 55.51
C ALA A 317 -31.06 -18.75 55.93
N ASN A 318 -30.80 -19.67 55.01
CA ASN A 318 -30.71 -21.11 55.26
C ASN A 318 -29.35 -21.59 55.81
N LYS A 319 -28.43 -20.68 56.16
CA LYS A 319 -27.05 -20.96 56.65
C LYS A 319 -26.83 -20.43 58.08
N GLY A 320 -25.63 -20.64 58.64
CA GLY A 320 -25.32 -20.21 60.00
C GLY A 320 -25.27 -18.68 60.11
N ALA A 321 -25.94 -18.10 61.10
CA ALA A 321 -26.10 -16.65 61.24
C ALA A 321 -24.79 -15.84 61.13
N ASP A 322 -23.71 -16.29 61.78
CA ASP A 322 -22.43 -15.58 61.77
C ASP A 322 -21.74 -15.62 60.38
N ALA A 323 -21.95 -16.70 59.60
CA ALA A 323 -21.38 -16.84 58.26
C ALA A 323 -22.23 -16.10 57.21
N THR A 324 -23.56 -16.10 57.36
CA THR A 324 -24.48 -15.33 56.51
C THR A 324 -24.23 -13.83 56.64
N ALA A 325 -24.05 -13.31 57.85
CA ALA A 325 -23.74 -11.90 58.06
C ALA A 325 -22.38 -11.52 57.45
N ALA A 326 -21.33 -12.32 57.66
CA ALA A 326 -20.01 -12.07 57.06
C ALA A 326 -20.03 -12.10 55.52
N PHE A 327 -20.88 -12.96 54.94
CA PHE A 327 -21.09 -13.04 53.49
C PHE A 327 -21.86 -11.83 52.96
N ALA A 328 -22.91 -11.39 53.64
CA ALA A 328 -23.65 -10.18 53.30
C ALA A 328 -22.77 -8.92 53.39
N ASP A 329 -21.96 -8.80 54.44
CA ASP A 329 -20.97 -7.72 54.60
C ASP A 329 -19.98 -7.71 53.42
N ALA A 330 -19.40 -8.87 53.09
CA ALA A 330 -18.40 -8.98 52.03
C ALA A 330 -18.98 -8.65 50.64
N VAL A 331 -20.22 -9.08 50.35
CA VAL A 331 -20.90 -8.77 49.07
C VAL A 331 -21.26 -7.28 49.00
N ALA A 332 -21.83 -6.71 50.07
CA ALA A 332 -22.20 -5.30 50.11
C ALA A 332 -20.99 -4.38 50.01
N GLU A 333 -19.88 -4.71 50.68
CA GLU A 333 -18.61 -3.97 50.58
C GLU A 333 -18.02 -4.07 49.17
N ALA A 334 -18.00 -5.26 48.55
CA ALA A 334 -17.50 -5.44 47.19
C ALA A 334 -18.30 -4.64 46.14
N VAL A 335 -19.63 -4.54 46.31
CA VAL A 335 -20.48 -3.72 45.44
C VAL A 335 -20.27 -2.23 45.70
N ALA A 336 -20.16 -1.81 46.97
CA ALA A 336 -19.94 -0.40 47.32
C ALA A 336 -18.56 0.13 46.90
N ASP A 337 -17.55 -0.73 46.85
CA ASP A 337 -16.20 -0.39 46.39
C ASP A 337 -16.10 -0.27 44.86
N ALA A 338 -17.06 -0.82 44.11
CA ALA A 338 -17.14 -0.67 42.66
C ALA A 338 -17.74 0.71 42.31
N ASP A 339 -17.15 1.42 41.33
CA ASP A 339 -17.73 2.69 40.84
C ASP A 339 -19.04 2.43 40.08
N ARG A 340 -19.05 1.38 39.26
CA ARG A 340 -20.21 0.78 38.60
C ARG A 340 -19.98 -0.73 38.48
N ILE A 341 -21.05 -1.53 38.50
CA ILE A 341 -20.94 -2.99 38.46
C ILE A 341 -21.92 -3.60 37.45
N ALA A 342 -21.45 -4.53 36.62
CA ALA A 342 -22.28 -5.36 35.74
C ALA A 342 -22.69 -6.66 36.42
N HIS A 343 -23.72 -7.33 35.88
CA HIS A 343 -24.25 -8.57 36.44
C HIS A 343 -23.18 -9.66 36.59
N HIS A 344 -22.36 -9.93 35.56
CA HIS A 344 -21.30 -10.94 35.68
C HIS A 344 -20.18 -10.55 36.66
N GLU A 345 -19.91 -9.26 36.84
CA GLU A 345 -18.94 -8.77 37.83
C GLU A 345 -19.47 -8.98 39.25
N LEU A 346 -20.78 -8.80 39.45
CA LEU A 346 -21.47 -9.14 40.68
C LEU A 346 -21.41 -10.65 40.95
N VAL A 347 -21.61 -11.51 39.94
CA VAL A 347 -21.43 -12.96 40.09
C VAL A 347 -20.02 -13.29 40.59
N ALA A 348 -18.99 -12.69 39.99
CA ALA A 348 -17.60 -12.89 40.39
C ALA A 348 -17.29 -12.34 41.80
N ALA A 349 -17.90 -11.20 42.17
CA ALA A 349 -17.77 -10.62 43.50
C ALA A 349 -18.42 -11.52 44.58
N VAL A 350 -19.61 -12.04 44.30
CA VAL A 350 -20.32 -12.98 45.18
C VAL A 350 -19.55 -14.30 45.31
N GLU A 351 -18.98 -14.81 44.21
CA GLU A 351 -18.11 -15.99 44.25
C GLU A 351 -16.87 -15.75 45.13
N SER A 352 -16.18 -14.62 44.93
CA SER A 352 -15.00 -14.25 45.73
C SER A 352 -15.34 -14.07 47.21
N ALA A 353 -16.48 -13.45 47.52
CA ALA A 353 -16.99 -13.29 48.89
C ALA A 353 -17.33 -14.65 49.53
N ALA A 354 -17.93 -15.57 48.76
CA ALA A 354 -18.26 -16.90 49.25
C ALA A 354 -16.99 -17.71 49.59
N GLU A 355 -15.96 -17.63 48.76
CA GLU A 355 -14.66 -18.27 49.00
C GLU A 355 -13.97 -17.69 50.24
N ALA A 356 -13.96 -16.37 50.39
CA ALA A 356 -13.36 -15.70 51.55
C ALA A 356 -14.04 -16.11 52.87
N VAL A 357 -15.37 -16.17 52.88
CA VAL A 357 -16.13 -16.59 54.08
C VAL A 357 -15.99 -18.09 54.33
N GLU A 358 -15.86 -18.91 53.29
CA GLU A 358 -15.58 -20.33 53.46
C GLU A 358 -14.21 -20.57 54.13
N ASP A 359 -13.18 -19.80 53.75
CA ASP A 359 -11.86 -19.86 54.35
C ASP A 359 -11.87 -19.47 55.85
N ASP A 360 -12.62 -18.42 56.21
CA ASP A 360 -12.65 -17.88 57.58
C ASP A 360 -13.63 -18.61 58.51
N HIS A 361 -14.78 -19.08 57.99
CA HIS A 361 -15.88 -19.64 58.78
C HIS A 361 -16.13 -21.13 58.51
N GLY A 362 -15.42 -21.75 57.56
CA GLY A 362 -15.56 -23.16 57.20
C GLY A 362 -16.94 -23.53 56.65
N THR A 363 -17.70 -22.54 56.16
CA THR A 363 -19.07 -22.69 55.68
C THR A 363 -19.12 -22.48 54.17
N THR A 364 -19.40 -23.56 53.42
CA THR A 364 -19.57 -23.49 51.97
C THR A 364 -20.95 -22.94 51.58
N PHE A 365 -20.95 -21.86 50.81
CA PHE A 365 -22.11 -21.39 50.05
C PHE A 365 -22.12 -22.10 48.70
N GLY A 366 -23.14 -22.93 48.44
CA GLY A 366 -23.26 -23.65 47.16
C GLY A 366 -23.89 -22.78 46.08
N ASP A 367 -23.82 -23.24 44.83
CA ASP A 367 -24.20 -22.48 43.62
C ASP A 367 -25.57 -21.80 43.74
N THR A 368 -26.62 -22.51 44.14
CA THR A 368 -27.98 -21.94 44.31
C THR A 368 -28.04 -20.79 45.33
N VAL A 369 -27.23 -20.84 46.40
CA VAL A 369 -27.22 -19.77 47.42
C VAL A 369 -26.49 -18.54 46.88
N ARG A 370 -25.45 -18.74 46.05
CA ARG A 370 -24.74 -17.67 45.37
C ARG A 370 -25.63 -17.03 44.30
N GLU A 371 -26.33 -17.84 43.50
CA GLU A 371 -27.32 -17.39 42.50
C GLU A 371 -28.41 -16.52 43.14
N ASN A 372 -29.03 -16.98 44.24
CA ASN A 372 -30.04 -16.20 44.96
C ASN A 372 -29.48 -14.86 45.50
N ALA A 373 -28.23 -14.84 45.96
CA ALA A 373 -27.59 -13.62 46.45
C ALA A 373 -27.31 -12.63 45.32
N VAL A 374 -26.84 -13.11 44.16
CA VAL A 374 -26.67 -12.30 42.95
C VAL A 374 -28.01 -11.72 42.51
N GLU A 375 -29.05 -12.54 42.43
CA GLU A 375 -30.38 -12.12 42.00
C GLU A 375 -30.95 -11.04 42.94
N ALA A 376 -30.89 -11.25 44.26
CA ALA A 376 -31.37 -10.29 45.24
C ALA A 376 -30.65 -8.94 45.14
N VAL A 377 -29.31 -8.95 45.04
CA VAL A 377 -28.54 -7.71 44.89
C VAL A 377 -28.79 -7.04 43.54
N TRP A 378 -28.90 -7.82 42.46
CA TRP A 378 -29.11 -7.27 41.14
C TRP A 378 -30.47 -6.60 40.99
N LEU A 379 -31.56 -7.21 41.48
CA LEU A 379 -32.90 -6.62 41.47
C LEU A 379 -32.96 -5.30 42.25
N GLU A 380 -32.26 -5.21 43.38
CA GLU A 380 -32.11 -3.96 44.14
C GLU A 380 -31.30 -2.91 43.35
N LEU A 381 -30.29 -3.31 42.57
CA LEU A 381 -29.50 -2.39 41.74
C LEU A 381 -30.30 -1.79 40.57
N ILE A 382 -31.23 -2.56 39.98
CA ILE A 382 -32.03 -2.13 38.84
C ILE A 382 -33.44 -1.63 39.21
N ASP A 383 -33.74 -1.49 40.51
CA ASP A 383 -35.04 -1.03 41.02
C ASP A 383 -36.24 -1.92 40.59
N ALA A 384 -35.99 -3.22 40.41
CA ALA A 384 -36.96 -4.20 39.90
C ALA A 384 -37.60 -5.07 41.01
N VAL A 385 -37.55 -4.62 42.26
CA VAL A 385 -38.17 -5.33 43.38
C VAL A 385 -39.67 -5.07 43.37
N GLU A 386 -40.51 -6.12 43.36
CA GLU A 386 -41.96 -5.96 43.47
C GLU A 386 -42.30 -5.21 44.77
N ALA A 387 -42.76 -3.96 44.65
CA ALA A 387 -43.30 -3.21 45.77
C ALA A 387 -44.51 -3.98 46.32
N ASP A 388 -44.43 -4.40 47.59
CA ASP A 388 -45.57 -4.95 48.31
C ASP A 388 -46.70 -3.90 48.26
N ASP A 389 -47.89 -4.31 47.80
CA ASP A 389 -49.06 -3.56 47.29
C ASP A 389 -49.70 -2.56 48.30
N SER A 390 -48.91 -1.88 49.14
CA SER A 390 -49.33 -1.22 50.37
C SER A 390 -48.72 0.15 50.66
N ASP A 391 -47.79 0.66 49.85
CA ASP A 391 -47.29 2.04 49.96
C ASP A 391 -47.56 2.85 48.69
N GLU A 392 -48.80 3.32 48.54
CA GLU A 392 -49.12 4.50 47.72
C GLU A 392 -48.53 5.75 48.40
N SER A 393 -47.22 5.98 48.26
CA SER A 393 -46.65 7.31 48.49
C SER A 393 -46.50 8.05 47.17
N GLU A 394 -47.44 8.96 46.90
CA GLU A 394 -47.28 10.03 45.89
C GLU A 394 -46.07 10.90 46.27
N GLY A 395 -44.92 10.62 45.68
CA GLY A 395 -43.73 11.46 45.69
C GLY A 395 -42.78 10.97 44.61
N ASP A 396 -42.37 11.86 43.69
CA ASP A 396 -41.35 11.64 42.67
C ASP A 396 -40.06 11.11 43.33
N VAL A 397 -39.91 9.79 43.40
CA VAL A 397 -38.61 9.15 43.61
C VAL A 397 -38.18 8.78 42.20
N ASP A 398 -37.30 9.59 41.61
CA ASP A 398 -36.74 9.30 40.29
C ASP A 398 -36.11 7.90 40.33
N SER A 399 -36.54 7.02 39.41
CA SER A 399 -35.99 5.65 39.29
C SER A 399 -34.47 5.72 39.20
N ARG A 400 -33.77 4.82 39.91
CA ARG A 400 -32.30 4.81 39.93
C ARG A 400 -31.69 4.67 38.53
N LEU A 401 -32.38 3.94 37.66
CA LEU A 401 -32.00 3.79 36.25
C LEU A 401 -32.07 5.14 35.51
N VAL A 402 -33.10 5.95 35.78
CA VAL A 402 -33.29 7.27 35.18
C VAL A 402 -32.19 8.22 35.62
N ALA A 403 -31.89 8.28 36.91
CA ALA A 403 -30.82 9.14 37.44
C ALA A 403 -29.44 8.78 36.85
N ASP A 404 -29.13 7.49 36.70
CA ASP A 404 -27.85 7.05 36.16
C ASP A 404 -27.72 7.31 34.65
N LEU A 405 -28.80 7.10 33.89
CA LEU A 405 -28.84 7.41 32.46
C LEU A 405 -28.87 8.92 32.18
N TYR A 406 -29.47 9.71 33.07
CA TYR A 406 -29.45 11.17 33.00
C TYR A 406 -28.02 11.69 33.04
N ASP A 407 -27.21 11.26 34.01
CA ASP A 407 -25.82 11.70 34.14
C ASP A 407 -25.02 11.39 32.86
N LEU A 408 -25.20 10.20 32.29
CA LEU A 408 -24.52 9.80 31.04
C LEU A 408 -25.00 10.62 29.84
N ALA A 409 -26.30 10.91 29.77
CA ALA A 409 -26.87 11.71 28.69
C ALA A 409 -26.52 13.20 28.80
N ASP A 410 -26.46 13.74 30.01
CA ASP A 410 -26.05 15.13 30.27
C ASP A 410 -24.58 15.35 29.89
N ASP A 411 -23.68 14.48 30.36
CA ASP A 411 -22.26 14.55 30.01
C ASP A 411 -22.01 14.41 28.50
N ALA A 412 -22.79 13.58 27.81
CA ALA A 412 -22.66 13.33 26.37
C ALA A 412 -23.28 14.41 25.48
N THR A 413 -24.25 15.18 26.00
CA THR A 413 -24.95 16.22 25.23
C THR A 413 -24.41 17.61 25.56
N SER A 414 -24.03 18.38 24.54
CA SER A 414 -23.45 19.72 24.75
C SER A 414 -24.39 20.62 25.59
N THR A 415 -23.83 21.56 26.36
CA THR A 415 -24.48 22.51 27.32
C THR A 415 -25.57 23.46 26.75
N ARG A 416 -26.27 23.09 25.67
CA ARG A 416 -27.33 23.88 25.03
C ARG A 416 -28.72 23.23 25.14
N LYS A 417 -28.83 22.01 25.70
CA LYS A 417 -30.13 21.37 25.96
C LYS A 417 -30.61 21.73 27.37
N ASP A 418 -31.93 21.79 27.55
CA ASP A 418 -32.56 22.10 28.83
C ASP A 418 -32.59 20.82 29.68
N ASP A 419 -32.28 20.92 30.98
CA ASP A 419 -32.20 19.77 31.91
C ASP A 419 -33.49 18.94 31.87
N ALA A 420 -34.66 19.59 31.73
CA ALA A 420 -35.96 18.90 31.66
C ALA A 420 -36.10 17.99 30.41
N VAL A 421 -35.38 18.28 29.33
CA VAL A 421 -35.40 17.48 28.10
C VAL A 421 -34.50 16.25 28.24
N ILE A 422 -33.36 16.39 28.93
CA ILE A 422 -32.44 15.28 29.19
C ILE A 422 -33.08 14.32 30.18
N ASP A 423 -33.78 14.85 31.19
CA ASP A 423 -34.56 14.08 32.17
C ASP A 423 -35.67 13.25 31.49
N ALA A 424 -36.51 13.88 30.66
CA ALA A 424 -37.55 13.18 29.90
C ALA A 424 -36.98 12.17 28.87
N PHE A 425 -35.78 12.41 28.34
CA PHE A 425 -35.08 11.45 27.49
C PHE A 425 -34.55 10.25 28.29
N ALA A 426 -33.95 10.50 29.46
CA ALA A 426 -33.42 9.47 30.35
C ALA A 426 -34.53 8.57 30.88
N ASP A 427 -35.68 9.13 31.25
CA ASP A 427 -36.89 8.40 31.65
C ASP A 427 -37.34 7.42 30.55
N ARG A 428 -37.46 7.91 29.31
CA ARG A 428 -37.84 7.08 28.16
C ARG A 428 -36.82 6.02 27.81
N LEU A 429 -35.53 6.29 28.04
CA LEU A 429 -34.46 5.34 27.81
C LEU A 429 -34.43 4.26 28.90
N ALA A 430 -34.63 4.63 30.17
CA ALA A 430 -34.77 3.69 31.29
C ALA A 430 -35.94 2.74 31.07
N ALA A 431 -37.08 3.25 30.61
CA ALA A 431 -38.23 2.43 30.22
C ALA A 431 -37.90 1.39 29.14
N LYS A 432 -36.90 1.63 28.26
CA LYS A 432 -36.45 0.62 27.28
C LYS A 432 -35.62 -0.49 27.89
N PHE A 433 -34.89 -0.22 28.98
CA PHE A 433 -34.22 -1.27 29.75
C PHE A 433 -35.24 -2.08 30.57
N GLU A 434 -36.26 -1.42 31.13
CA GLU A 434 -37.37 -2.06 31.84
C GLU A 434 -38.25 -2.93 30.92
N ASP A 435 -38.61 -2.45 29.72
CA ASP A 435 -39.37 -3.21 28.71
C ASP A 435 -38.68 -4.55 28.35
N GLU A 436 -37.34 -4.63 28.42
CA GLU A 436 -36.56 -5.84 28.13
C GLU A 436 -36.65 -6.88 29.27
N LEU A 437 -37.12 -6.49 30.46
CA LEU A 437 -37.45 -7.41 31.56
C LEU A 437 -38.73 -8.18 31.29
N GLU A 438 -39.70 -7.59 30.58
CA GLU A 438 -41.03 -8.17 30.33
C GLU A 438 -41.16 -8.91 28.98
N GLY A 439 -40.23 -8.70 28.03
CA GLY A 439 -40.47 -8.89 26.60
C GLY A 439 -39.66 -9.96 25.83
N GLY A 440 -39.22 -11.07 26.43
CA GLY A 440 -38.49 -12.13 25.72
C GLY A 440 -39.34 -13.34 25.26
N ASP A 441 -39.26 -13.75 23.99
CA ASP A 441 -39.92 -14.96 23.42
C ASP A 441 -39.18 -16.29 23.75
N GLU A 442 -38.10 -16.26 24.55
CA GLU A 442 -37.37 -17.46 25.01
C GLU A 442 -37.10 -17.39 26.52
N ASP A 443 -38.03 -17.91 27.33
CA ASP A 443 -37.96 -18.39 28.74
C ASP A 443 -37.12 -17.65 29.84
N ASP A 444 -36.51 -16.50 29.60
CA ASP A 444 -35.95 -15.61 30.63
C ASP A 444 -35.85 -14.18 30.05
N GLY A 445 -36.44 -13.18 30.72
CA GLY A 445 -36.28 -11.76 30.33
C GLY A 445 -34.80 -11.34 30.33
N ASN A 446 -34.44 -10.23 29.69
CA ASN A 446 -33.06 -9.73 29.69
C ASN A 446 -32.72 -9.02 31.02
N VAL A 447 -32.86 -9.76 32.12
CA VAL A 447 -32.60 -9.27 33.48
C VAL A 447 -31.20 -8.70 33.62
N ARG A 448 -30.24 -9.19 32.83
CA ARG A 448 -28.83 -8.74 32.86
C ARG A 448 -28.55 -7.41 32.15
N HIS A 449 -29.57 -6.79 31.53
CA HIS A 449 -29.43 -5.58 30.72
C HIS A 449 -28.29 -5.71 29.68
N ARG A 450 -28.24 -6.89 29.03
CA ARG A 450 -27.22 -7.23 28.02
C ARG A 450 -27.68 -6.74 26.65
N LEU A 451 -26.94 -5.83 26.02
CA LEU A 451 -27.31 -5.26 24.73
C LEU A 451 -26.13 -5.28 23.76
N THR A 452 -26.41 -5.52 22.49
CA THR A 452 -25.44 -5.23 21.42
C THR A 452 -25.45 -3.75 21.10
N HIS A 453 -24.37 -3.22 20.53
CA HIS A 453 -24.27 -1.80 20.16
C HIS A 453 -25.44 -1.36 19.28
N LYS A 454 -25.87 -2.23 18.35
CA LYS A 454 -27.03 -1.98 17.48
C LYS A 454 -28.32 -1.86 18.28
N ARG A 455 -28.56 -2.76 19.24
CA ARG A 455 -29.76 -2.75 20.09
C ARG A 455 -29.78 -1.52 21.00
N LEU A 456 -28.64 -1.15 21.58
CA LEU A 456 -28.49 0.08 22.37
C LEU A 456 -28.78 1.31 21.51
N ARG A 457 -28.22 1.37 20.30
CA ARG A 457 -28.48 2.47 19.37
C ARG A 457 -29.98 2.60 19.05
N ASP A 458 -30.63 1.48 18.76
CA ASP A 458 -32.06 1.44 18.49
C ASP A 458 -32.89 1.93 19.70
N HIS A 459 -32.45 1.66 20.94
CA HIS A 459 -33.09 2.18 22.16
C HIS A 459 -32.92 3.70 22.30
N VAL A 460 -31.70 4.20 22.11
CA VAL A 460 -31.38 5.64 22.11
C VAL A 460 -32.18 6.38 21.04
N ASP A 461 -32.25 5.84 19.82
CA ASP A 461 -32.98 6.44 18.72
C ASP A 461 -34.48 6.53 19.01
N ARG A 462 -35.08 5.45 19.55
CA ARG A 462 -36.50 5.46 19.94
C ARG A 462 -36.78 6.43 21.09
N ALA A 463 -35.94 6.48 22.11
CA ALA A 463 -36.09 7.41 23.23
C ALA A 463 -35.97 8.86 22.76
N ALA A 464 -35.02 9.13 21.86
CA ALA A 464 -34.83 10.44 21.25
C ALA A 464 -36.03 10.83 20.38
N ASP A 465 -36.52 9.95 19.50
CA ASP A 465 -37.70 10.21 18.65
C ASP A 465 -38.95 10.54 19.47
N LEU A 466 -39.20 9.80 20.55
CA LEU A 466 -40.30 10.08 21.47
C LEU A 466 -40.09 11.44 22.16
N THR A 467 -38.86 11.77 22.54
CA THR A 467 -38.55 13.09 23.11
C THR A 467 -38.80 14.23 22.14
N GLU A 468 -38.45 14.05 20.86
CA GLU A 468 -38.77 15.05 19.82
C GLU A 468 -40.29 15.20 19.62
N GLU A 469 -41.05 14.10 19.68
CA GLU A 469 -42.50 14.10 19.49
C GLU A 469 -43.25 14.79 20.64
N TYR A 470 -42.87 14.50 21.89
CA TYR A 470 -43.61 14.96 23.06
C TYR A 470 -43.12 16.30 23.62
N ASP A 471 -41.82 16.63 23.49
CA ASP A 471 -41.22 17.82 24.10
C ASP A 471 -40.87 18.94 23.10
N ASP A 472 -41.10 18.73 21.80
CA ASP A 472 -40.88 19.70 20.70
C ASP A 472 -39.42 20.22 20.63
N VAL A 473 -38.46 19.36 20.99
CA VAL A 473 -37.01 19.65 20.96
C VAL A 473 -36.30 18.66 20.05
N SER A 474 -35.45 19.14 19.14
CA SER A 474 -34.72 18.25 18.23
C SER A 474 -33.51 17.58 18.89
N PHE A 475 -33.34 16.29 18.62
CA PHE A 475 -32.25 15.45 19.10
C PHE A 475 -31.41 14.98 17.90
N GLY A 476 -30.45 15.81 17.49
CA GLY A 476 -29.65 15.54 16.29
C GLY A 476 -28.79 14.27 16.35
N GLU A 477 -28.44 13.74 15.19
CA GLU A 477 -27.69 12.48 14.99
C GLU A 477 -26.41 12.39 15.86
N THR A 478 -25.61 13.44 15.90
CA THR A 478 -24.39 13.50 16.71
C THR A 478 -24.66 13.38 18.21
N ALA A 479 -25.77 13.94 18.71
CA ALA A 479 -26.12 13.81 20.12
C ALA A 479 -26.53 12.37 20.43
N ARG A 480 -27.27 11.72 19.53
CA ARG A 480 -27.64 10.30 19.67
C ARG A 480 -26.39 9.43 19.68
N GLU A 481 -25.43 9.71 18.78
CA GLU A 481 -24.16 8.99 18.66
C GLU A 481 -23.35 9.13 19.95
N ASN A 482 -23.12 10.36 20.41
CA ASN A 482 -22.41 10.60 21.67
C ASN A 482 -23.05 9.90 22.88
N VAL A 483 -24.38 9.89 23.00
CA VAL A 483 -25.08 9.22 24.11
C VAL A 483 -24.93 7.70 24.00
N THR A 484 -25.03 7.16 22.77
CA THR A 484 -24.80 5.72 22.52
C THR A 484 -23.38 5.34 22.94
N ASP A 485 -22.38 6.11 22.52
CA ASP A 485 -20.97 5.87 22.85
C ASP A 485 -20.71 5.99 24.35
N ALA A 486 -21.26 7.02 25.01
CA ALA A 486 -21.09 7.23 26.45
C ALA A 486 -21.66 6.07 27.29
N ILE A 487 -22.82 5.54 26.89
CA ILE A 487 -23.39 4.36 27.55
C ILE A 487 -22.54 3.13 27.22
N TRP A 488 -22.20 2.93 25.95
CA TRP A 488 -21.43 1.76 25.49
C TRP A 488 -20.04 1.64 26.14
N ASP A 489 -19.37 2.78 26.39
CA ASP A 489 -18.07 2.85 27.07
C ASP A 489 -18.15 2.44 28.55
N VAL A 490 -19.32 2.62 29.18
CA VAL A 490 -19.57 2.19 30.56
C VAL A 490 -19.93 0.71 30.64
N MET A 491 -20.59 0.17 29.61
CA MET A 491 -20.95 -1.24 29.54
C MET A 491 -19.71 -2.15 29.50
N ALA A 492 -19.84 -3.37 30.02
CA ALA A 492 -18.77 -4.34 30.14
C ALA A 492 -18.92 -5.49 29.12
N THR A 493 -17.83 -5.85 28.44
CA THR A 493 -17.77 -7.07 27.61
C THR A 493 -18.02 -8.30 28.46
N VAL A 494 -18.89 -9.17 27.97
CA VAL A 494 -19.32 -10.36 28.70
C VAL A 494 -18.23 -11.45 28.71
N PRO A 495 -18.12 -12.25 29.80
CA PRO A 495 -17.09 -13.27 29.92
C PRO A 495 -17.41 -14.56 29.16
N ASP A 496 -18.59 -14.64 28.51
CA ASP A 496 -19.08 -15.82 27.78
C ASP A 496 -18.01 -16.36 26.80
N ASP A 497 -17.80 -17.67 26.81
CA ASP A 497 -16.86 -18.31 25.89
C ASP A 497 -17.40 -18.23 24.45
N PRO A 498 -16.56 -17.87 23.46
CA PRO A 498 -16.99 -17.90 22.06
C PRO A 498 -17.36 -19.35 21.65
N PRO A 499 -18.29 -19.50 20.68
CA PRO A 499 -18.71 -20.82 20.21
C PRO A 499 -17.52 -21.59 19.63
N LEU A 500 -17.58 -22.91 19.62
CA LEU A 500 -16.52 -23.70 19.01
C LEU A 500 -16.49 -23.50 17.49
N VAL A 501 -15.35 -23.75 16.85
CA VAL A 501 -15.21 -23.61 15.38
C VAL A 501 -16.27 -24.42 14.62
N ARG A 502 -16.60 -25.62 15.12
CA ARG A 502 -17.65 -26.49 14.55
C ARG A 502 -19.07 -25.96 14.70
N GLU A 503 -19.30 -25.03 15.62
CA GLU A 503 -20.59 -24.38 15.86
C GLU A 503 -20.71 -23.09 15.04
N LEU A 504 -19.59 -22.38 14.84
CA LEU A 504 -19.47 -21.30 13.86
C LEU A 504 -19.58 -21.79 12.42
N ASP A 505 -19.06 -22.99 12.12
CA ASP A 505 -19.18 -23.60 10.80
C ASP A 505 -20.64 -23.95 10.49
N GLY A 506 -21.27 -23.12 9.66
CA GLY A 506 -22.68 -23.21 9.29
C GLY A 506 -23.55 -22.07 9.84
N ASP A 507 -23.06 -21.33 10.84
CA ASP A 507 -23.70 -20.10 11.32
C ASP A 507 -23.12 -18.87 10.60
N ARG A 508 -23.88 -18.35 9.64
CA ARG A 508 -23.46 -17.21 8.82
C ARG A 508 -23.46 -15.90 9.60
N ASP A 509 -24.37 -15.75 10.55
CA ASP A 509 -24.52 -14.51 11.31
C ASP A 509 -23.40 -14.41 12.36
N ALA A 510 -23.14 -15.50 13.07
CA ALA A 510 -21.99 -15.59 13.97
C ALA A 510 -20.66 -15.43 13.22
N THR A 511 -20.50 -16.06 12.04
CA THR A 511 -19.29 -15.86 11.24
C THR A 511 -19.15 -14.42 10.75
N SER A 512 -20.26 -13.76 10.39
CA SER A 512 -20.24 -12.33 10.03
C SER A 512 -19.77 -11.47 11.20
N ASN A 513 -20.26 -11.72 12.41
CA ASN A 513 -19.81 -11.02 13.61
C ASN A 513 -18.31 -11.22 13.85
N LEU A 514 -17.76 -12.41 13.59
CA LEU A 514 -16.32 -12.68 13.70
C LEU A 514 -15.51 -11.88 12.66
N VAL A 515 -16.00 -11.79 11.41
CA VAL A 515 -15.37 -10.98 10.36
C VAL A 515 -15.38 -9.50 10.73
N ASP A 516 -16.51 -8.99 11.22
CA ASP A 516 -16.63 -7.60 11.63
C ASP A 516 -15.77 -7.31 12.87
N ALA A 517 -15.64 -8.27 13.80
CA ALA A 517 -14.74 -8.16 14.93
C ALA A 517 -13.27 -8.09 14.52
N MET A 518 -12.86 -8.91 13.56
CA MET A 518 -11.53 -8.84 12.96
C MET A 518 -11.26 -7.48 12.31
N ARG A 519 -12.25 -6.86 11.66
CA ARG A 519 -12.15 -5.53 11.04
C ARG A 519 -12.13 -4.39 12.05
N GLY A 520 -12.86 -4.53 13.15
CA GLY A 520 -12.92 -3.52 14.23
C GLY A 520 -11.67 -3.50 15.11
N THR A 521 -10.89 -4.58 15.13
CA THR A 521 -9.67 -4.68 15.96
C THR A 521 -8.48 -4.00 15.27
N ASP A 522 -7.67 -3.26 16.03
CA ASP A 522 -6.38 -2.73 15.56
C ASP A 522 -5.32 -3.83 15.50
N ILE A 523 -4.79 -4.08 14.30
CA ILE A 523 -3.86 -5.19 14.00
C ILE A 523 -2.67 -4.64 13.23
N MET A 524 -1.48 -5.10 13.62
CA MET A 524 -0.24 -4.73 12.95
C MET A 524 -0.28 -5.10 11.45
N ALA A 525 0.29 -4.22 10.63
CA ALA A 525 0.40 -4.44 9.19
C ALA A 525 1.04 -5.81 8.83
N PRO A 526 0.57 -6.48 7.76
CA PRO A 526 1.15 -7.72 7.25
C PRO A 526 2.66 -7.60 6.98
N PRO A 527 3.39 -8.71 7.06
CA PRO A 527 4.81 -8.74 6.73
C PRO A 527 5.03 -8.45 5.24
N THR A 528 6.18 -7.86 4.90
CA THR A 528 6.51 -7.42 3.54
C THR A 528 7.31 -8.45 2.72
N ARG A 529 7.72 -9.57 3.33
CA ARG A 529 8.50 -10.63 2.66
C ARG A 529 7.75 -11.35 1.53
N CYS A 530 6.44 -11.17 1.46
CA CYS A 530 5.62 -11.64 0.35
C CYS A 530 5.69 -10.71 -0.87
N LEU A 531 6.42 -9.59 -0.79
CA LEU A 531 6.60 -8.63 -1.87
C LEU A 531 8.08 -8.63 -2.30
N ALA A 532 8.28 -8.56 -3.60
CA ALA A 532 9.54 -8.30 -4.27
C ALA A 532 9.44 -6.94 -5.01
N PRO A 533 9.71 -5.81 -4.33
CA PRO A 533 9.82 -4.51 -4.99
C PRO A 533 10.99 -4.50 -5.99
N ILE A 534 11.07 -3.50 -6.86
CA ILE A 534 12.17 -3.37 -7.81
C ILE A 534 13.41 -2.80 -7.10
N SER A 535 13.22 -1.88 -6.15
CA SER A 535 14.23 -1.03 -5.50
C SER A 535 14.68 0.18 -6.31
N GLU A 536 15.07 1.24 -5.60
CA GLU A 536 15.53 2.52 -6.15
C GLU A 536 16.68 2.37 -7.15
N ASP A 537 17.69 1.57 -6.79
CA ASP A 537 18.89 1.35 -7.62
C ASP A 537 18.54 0.65 -8.95
N LEU A 538 17.66 -0.36 -8.90
CA LEU A 538 17.25 -1.09 -10.10
C LEU A 538 16.29 -0.28 -10.99
N ILE A 539 15.44 0.57 -10.40
CA ILE A 539 14.63 1.53 -11.17
C ILE A 539 15.53 2.49 -11.94
N THR A 540 16.55 3.05 -11.28
CA THR A 540 17.51 3.95 -11.93
C THR A 540 18.26 3.23 -13.04
N ALA A 541 18.78 2.01 -12.79
CA ALA A 541 19.46 1.22 -13.80
C ALA A 541 18.56 0.89 -15.01
N GLY A 542 17.27 0.60 -14.78
CA GLY A 542 16.29 0.36 -15.83
C GLY A 542 16.00 1.61 -16.68
N LEU A 543 15.90 2.77 -16.03
CA LEU A 543 15.67 4.05 -16.73
C LEU A 543 16.91 4.49 -17.52
N GLU A 544 18.11 4.43 -16.93
CA GLU A 544 19.39 4.77 -17.59
C GLU A 544 19.65 3.89 -18.82
N LYS A 545 19.25 2.62 -18.76
CA LYS A 545 19.41 1.68 -19.87
C LYS A 545 18.58 2.05 -21.10
N GLU A 546 17.36 2.52 -20.89
CA GLU A 546 16.34 2.65 -21.96
C GLU A 546 16.01 4.10 -22.36
N PHE A 547 16.46 5.06 -21.57
CA PHE A 547 16.27 6.49 -21.82
C PHE A 547 17.60 7.22 -21.60
N ASP A 548 18.09 7.92 -22.63
CA ASP A 548 19.24 8.82 -22.49
C ASP A 548 18.76 10.18 -21.99
N ALA A 549 18.96 10.43 -20.69
CA ALA A 549 18.50 11.61 -19.97
C ALA A 549 19.65 12.26 -19.18
N ASP A 550 19.51 13.56 -18.90
CA ASP A 550 20.54 14.31 -18.15
C ASP A 550 20.48 14.05 -16.63
N PHE A 551 19.36 13.48 -16.15
CA PHE A 551 19.04 13.34 -14.73
C PHE A 551 18.07 12.18 -14.49
N TYR A 552 18.32 11.43 -13.42
CA TYR A 552 17.47 10.34 -12.92
C TYR A 552 17.28 10.49 -11.42
N ALA A 553 16.08 10.15 -10.93
CA ALA A 553 15.78 10.01 -9.52
C ALA A 553 14.77 8.88 -9.33
N SER A 554 14.88 8.15 -8.22
CA SER A 554 13.96 7.08 -7.85
C SER A 554 13.63 7.16 -6.36
N ALA A 555 12.50 6.57 -5.98
CA ALA A 555 12.06 6.48 -4.59
C ALA A 555 11.26 5.20 -4.38
N THR A 556 11.54 4.46 -3.31
CA THR A 556 10.79 3.27 -2.86
C THR A 556 10.21 3.56 -1.48
N ARG A 557 8.88 3.50 -1.37
CA ARG A 557 8.17 3.77 -0.10
C ARG A 557 8.18 2.56 0.82
N ASP A 558 7.94 2.81 2.10
CA ASP A 558 7.59 1.76 3.05
C ASP A 558 6.27 1.07 2.65
N ALA A 559 6.08 -0.16 3.10
CA ALA A 559 4.87 -0.90 2.74
C ALA A 559 3.62 -0.33 3.44
N GLY A 560 2.59 -0.06 2.62
CA GLY A 560 1.23 0.21 3.07
C GLY A 560 0.36 -1.05 3.10
N VAL A 561 -0.89 -0.89 3.51
CA VAL A 561 -1.88 -1.97 3.57
C VAL A 561 -3.17 -1.49 2.94
N SER A 562 -3.72 -2.26 2.00
CA SER A 562 -5.00 -1.96 1.34
C SER A 562 -5.85 -3.21 1.37
N GLY A 563 -7.02 -3.16 2.02
CA GLY A 563 -7.90 -4.32 2.13
C GLY A 563 -7.19 -5.57 2.68
N GLY A 564 -6.29 -5.39 3.65
CA GLY A 564 -5.47 -6.44 4.25
C GLY A 564 -4.34 -7.02 3.39
N ASP A 565 -4.16 -6.56 2.15
CA ASP A 565 -3.03 -6.93 1.31
C ASP A 565 -1.90 -5.90 1.47
N PRO A 566 -0.66 -6.31 1.80
CA PRO A 566 0.48 -5.41 1.82
C PRO A 566 0.79 -4.93 0.41
N PHE A 567 1.15 -3.65 0.28
CA PHE A 567 1.62 -3.10 -0.99
C PHE A 567 2.80 -2.13 -0.80
N ILE A 568 3.65 -2.03 -1.82
CA ILE A 568 4.76 -1.07 -1.89
C ILE A 568 4.58 -0.24 -3.16
N VAL A 569 4.84 1.06 -3.06
CA VAL A 569 4.83 1.96 -4.22
C VAL A 569 6.22 2.51 -4.47
N GLU A 570 6.62 2.50 -5.73
CA GLU A 570 7.91 3.00 -6.18
C GLU A 570 7.71 3.97 -7.33
N ALA A 571 8.52 5.02 -7.38
CA ALA A 571 8.49 6.03 -8.42
C ALA A 571 9.89 6.26 -9.00
N GLY A 572 9.95 6.58 -10.29
CA GLY A 572 11.17 6.95 -11.00
C GLY A 572 10.91 8.13 -11.93
N ILE A 573 11.87 9.04 -12.05
CA ILE A 573 11.81 10.20 -12.93
C ILE A 573 13.10 10.29 -13.73
N ALA A 574 12.98 10.35 -15.06
CA ALA A 574 14.08 10.69 -15.96
C ALA A 574 13.78 12.04 -16.65
N TYR A 575 14.79 12.91 -16.77
CA TYR A 575 14.61 14.26 -17.31
C TYR A 575 15.76 14.72 -18.22
N GLY A 576 15.43 15.33 -19.35
CA GLY A 576 16.40 15.94 -20.27
C GLY A 576 16.99 14.96 -21.29
N GLY A 577 18.23 15.21 -21.74
CA GLY A 577 18.92 14.40 -22.74
C GLY A 577 18.20 14.36 -24.10
N ASP A 578 18.03 13.16 -24.64
CA ASP A 578 17.37 12.90 -25.93
C ASP A 578 15.84 12.77 -25.83
N LEU A 579 15.28 12.96 -24.63
CA LEU A 579 13.84 12.96 -24.43
C LEU A 579 13.16 14.11 -25.21
N PRO A 580 11.95 13.91 -25.75
CA PRO A 580 11.24 14.94 -26.51
C PRO A 580 11.02 16.22 -25.69
N ALA A 581 11.64 17.33 -26.12
CA ALA A 581 11.56 18.61 -25.42
C ALA A 581 10.17 19.28 -25.50
N GLU A 582 9.41 18.98 -26.55
CA GLU A 582 8.05 19.48 -26.76
C GLU A 582 7.03 18.33 -26.64
N GLY A 583 5.94 18.59 -25.92
CA GLY A 583 4.86 17.64 -25.72
C GLY A 583 4.59 17.36 -24.25
N THR A 584 3.67 16.43 -24.03
CA THR A 584 3.29 15.94 -22.71
C THR A 584 4.25 14.84 -22.29
N GLY A 585 4.71 14.90 -21.04
CA GLY A 585 5.61 13.92 -20.45
C GLY A 585 5.05 12.51 -20.52
N GLU A 586 5.94 11.54 -20.62
CA GLU A 586 5.59 10.12 -20.70
C GLU A 586 5.33 9.56 -19.30
N VAL A 587 4.24 8.81 -19.15
CA VAL A 587 3.90 8.14 -17.89
C VAL A 587 3.88 6.63 -18.11
N MET A 588 4.79 5.94 -17.43
CA MET A 588 4.92 4.49 -17.41
C MET A 588 4.30 3.95 -16.12
N ARG A 589 3.35 3.03 -16.27
CA ARG A 589 2.58 2.48 -15.15
C ARG A 589 2.85 0.98 -15.05
N PHE A 590 3.11 0.52 -13.84
CA PHE A 590 3.45 -0.87 -13.57
C PHE A 590 2.66 -1.39 -12.37
N ALA A 591 2.23 -2.65 -12.46
CA ALA A 591 1.66 -3.40 -11.36
C ALA A 591 2.34 -4.76 -11.27
N ASN A 592 2.90 -5.13 -10.12
CA ASN A 592 3.66 -6.36 -9.92
C ASN A 592 4.69 -6.64 -11.05
N ARG A 593 5.46 -5.60 -11.44
CA ARG A 593 6.44 -5.63 -12.55
C ARG A 593 5.86 -5.92 -13.95
N VAL A 594 4.54 -5.80 -14.11
CA VAL A 594 3.85 -5.91 -15.40
C VAL A 594 3.48 -4.51 -15.91
N PRO A 595 3.87 -4.12 -17.15
CA PRO A 595 3.47 -2.85 -17.74
C PRO A 595 1.98 -2.75 -18.04
N LEU A 596 1.39 -1.60 -17.72
CA LEU A 596 0.01 -1.27 -18.00
C LEU A 596 -0.07 -0.33 -19.22
N VAL A 597 -0.25 -0.88 -20.43
CA VAL A 597 -0.22 -0.11 -21.69
C VAL A 597 -1.58 0.44 -22.13
N TYR A 598 -2.69 -0.16 -21.70
CA TYR A 598 -4.06 0.25 -22.03
C TYR A 598 -4.76 1.01 -20.89
N GLN A 599 -5.93 1.61 -21.18
CA GLN A 599 -6.84 2.23 -20.19
C GLN A 599 -6.19 3.30 -19.28
N ARG A 600 -5.24 4.09 -19.79
CA ARG A 600 -4.57 5.15 -19.01
C ARG A 600 -5.53 6.12 -18.30
N GLY A 601 -6.70 6.39 -18.88
CA GLY A 601 -7.68 7.34 -18.33
C GLY A 601 -8.51 6.85 -17.14
N ALA A 602 -8.46 5.55 -16.81
CA ALA A 602 -9.20 4.95 -15.70
C ALA A 602 -8.27 4.50 -14.54
N CYS A 603 -6.98 4.85 -14.61
CA CYS A 603 -5.99 4.35 -13.68
C CYS A 603 -5.61 5.38 -12.64
N ALA A 604 -5.66 4.97 -11.36
CA ALA A 604 -5.25 5.75 -10.19
C ALA A 604 -3.90 6.43 -10.39
N THR A 605 -2.90 5.70 -10.88
CA THR A 605 -1.56 6.25 -11.16
C THR A 605 -1.60 7.48 -12.08
N THR A 606 -2.37 7.41 -13.17
CA THR A 606 -2.46 8.54 -14.10
C THR A 606 -3.16 9.72 -13.45
N ASP A 607 -4.20 9.47 -12.67
CA ASP A 607 -5.00 10.51 -12.05
C ASP A 607 -4.24 11.22 -10.93
N VAL A 608 -3.44 10.49 -10.15
CA VAL A 608 -2.49 11.06 -9.18
C VAL A 608 -1.40 11.88 -9.89
N VAL A 609 -0.79 11.37 -10.97
CA VAL A 609 0.21 12.16 -11.72
C VAL A 609 -0.38 13.46 -12.26
N LYS A 610 -1.65 13.47 -12.68
CA LYS A 610 -2.34 14.69 -13.14
C LYS A 610 -2.67 15.67 -12.02
N SER A 611 -2.91 15.18 -10.80
CA SER A 611 -3.29 16.00 -9.64
C SER A 611 -2.09 16.72 -9.01
N ILE A 612 -0.88 16.17 -9.18
CA ILE A 612 0.36 16.78 -8.71
C ILE A 612 0.60 18.13 -9.39
N GLY A 613 0.90 19.15 -8.58
CA GLY A 613 1.27 20.49 -9.03
C GLY A 613 2.71 20.58 -9.54
N TRP A 614 2.98 20.07 -10.74
CA TRP A 614 4.32 19.96 -11.35
C TRP A 614 5.08 21.29 -11.50
N ARG A 615 4.35 22.41 -11.58
CA ARG A 615 4.94 23.77 -11.56
C ARG A 615 5.78 24.03 -10.31
N ASN A 616 5.38 23.46 -9.17
CA ASN A 616 6.12 23.59 -7.91
C ASN A 616 7.45 22.84 -7.92
N TYR A 617 7.62 21.91 -8.87
CA TYR A 617 8.82 21.09 -9.10
C TYR A 617 9.64 21.55 -10.31
N GLY A 618 9.23 22.62 -10.99
CA GLY A 618 10.00 23.25 -12.07
C GLY A 618 9.66 22.80 -13.48
N LEU A 619 8.65 21.95 -13.65
CA LEU A 619 8.11 21.55 -14.95
C LEU A 619 6.94 22.46 -15.38
N ASP A 620 6.71 22.60 -16.69
CA ASP A 620 5.52 23.30 -17.17
C ASP A 620 4.29 22.40 -17.10
N GLN A 621 3.13 23.00 -16.84
CA GLN A 621 1.85 22.30 -16.72
C GLN A 621 0.74 23.28 -17.12
N PRO A 622 0.45 23.41 -18.42
CA PRO A 622 -0.57 24.35 -18.90
C PRO A 622 -1.92 24.08 -18.25
N GLY A 623 -2.61 25.13 -17.79
CA GLY A 623 -3.89 25.00 -17.09
C GLY A 623 -3.79 24.63 -15.60
N GLY A 624 -2.59 24.27 -15.10
CA GLY A 624 -2.37 24.00 -13.67
C GLY A 624 -2.88 22.64 -13.18
N SER A 625 -3.41 21.81 -14.08
CA SER A 625 -3.79 20.41 -13.84
C SER A 625 -3.49 19.58 -15.09
N GLY A 626 -3.34 18.27 -14.92
CA GLY A 626 -3.00 17.36 -16.01
C GLY A 626 -1.54 16.96 -16.01
N LEU A 627 -1.11 16.27 -17.07
CA LEU A 627 0.27 15.79 -17.17
C LEU A 627 1.24 16.97 -17.40
N PRO A 628 2.48 16.88 -16.86
CA PRO A 628 3.49 17.90 -17.10
C PRO A 628 3.93 17.89 -18.56
N ASN A 629 4.37 19.04 -19.05
CA ASN A 629 4.99 19.18 -20.36
C ASN A 629 6.52 19.27 -20.24
N GLY A 630 7.21 18.70 -21.23
CA GLY A 630 8.66 18.74 -21.36
C GLY A 630 9.30 17.36 -21.46
N PRO A 631 10.65 17.32 -21.50
CA PRO A 631 11.43 16.09 -21.66
C PRO A 631 11.49 15.31 -20.35
N VAL A 632 10.37 14.71 -19.95
CA VAL A 632 10.23 13.98 -18.69
C VAL A 632 9.54 12.63 -18.91
N VAL A 633 10.08 11.59 -18.26
CA VAL A 633 9.47 10.28 -18.11
C VAL A 633 9.20 10.06 -16.63
N ILE A 634 7.99 9.65 -16.29
CA ILE A 634 7.55 9.34 -14.92
C ILE A 634 7.14 7.88 -14.90
N MET A 635 7.89 7.08 -14.15
CA MET A 635 7.60 5.68 -13.87
C MET A 635 6.95 5.57 -12.48
N VAL A 636 5.89 4.77 -12.38
CA VAL A 636 5.28 4.39 -11.10
C VAL A 636 4.98 2.91 -11.10
N HIS A 637 5.40 2.23 -10.04
CA HIS A 637 5.20 0.81 -9.81
C HIS A 637 4.43 0.58 -8.51
N VAL A 638 3.40 -0.27 -8.57
CA VAL A 638 2.67 -0.76 -7.41
C VAL A 638 2.88 -2.27 -7.30
N ALA A 639 3.52 -2.71 -6.22
CA ALA A 639 3.71 -4.12 -5.88
C ALA A 639 2.73 -4.52 -4.78
N SER A 640 1.96 -5.59 -4.95
CA SER A 640 1.03 -6.13 -3.95
C SER A 640 0.82 -7.63 -4.14
N THR A 641 0.44 -8.35 -3.08
CA THR A 641 -0.10 -9.72 -3.20
C THR A 641 -1.36 -9.75 -4.05
N ASN A 642 -2.16 -8.68 -3.98
CA ASN A 642 -3.39 -8.52 -4.74
C ASN A 642 -3.55 -7.05 -5.17
N VAL A 643 -3.26 -6.76 -6.44
CA VAL A 643 -3.46 -5.43 -7.00
C VAL A 643 -4.94 -5.22 -7.34
N PRO A 644 -5.59 -4.15 -6.84
CA PRO A 644 -6.98 -3.86 -7.17
C PRO A 644 -7.07 -3.30 -8.59
N PHE A 645 -7.49 -4.14 -9.55
CA PHE A 645 -7.70 -3.72 -10.94
C PHE A 645 -9.14 -3.25 -11.19
N THR A 646 -9.34 -2.33 -12.13
CA THR A 646 -10.68 -1.89 -12.56
C THR A 646 -11.44 -2.94 -13.38
N SER A 647 -10.72 -3.91 -13.95
CA SER A 647 -11.25 -4.98 -14.79
C SER A 647 -10.33 -6.22 -14.78
N GLU A 648 -10.89 -7.38 -15.13
CA GLU A 648 -10.17 -8.67 -15.25
C GLU A 648 -9.00 -8.65 -16.26
N SER A 649 -8.99 -7.70 -17.19
CA SER A 649 -7.92 -7.53 -18.18
C SER A 649 -6.64 -6.89 -17.62
N LYS A 650 -6.66 -6.42 -16.36
CA LYS A 650 -5.49 -5.87 -15.64
C LYS A 650 -4.76 -4.75 -16.39
N ASP A 651 -5.50 -3.73 -16.83
CA ASP A 651 -4.93 -2.58 -17.55
C ASP A 651 -4.80 -1.31 -16.70
N ALA A 652 -5.51 -1.25 -15.58
CA ALA A 652 -5.58 -0.07 -14.74
C ALA A 652 -5.79 -0.45 -13.28
N VAL A 653 -4.97 0.15 -12.41
CA VAL A 653 -5.16 0.12 -10.96
C VAL A 653 -6.37 1.00 -10.60
N ALA A 654 -7.26 0.47 -9.78
CA ALA A 654 -8.46 1.14 -9.31
C ALA A 654 -8.12 2.27 -8.32
N ASN A 655 -9.02 3.24 -8.20
CA ASN A 655 -8.88 4.38 -7.31
C ASN A 655 -9.19 3.95 -5.86
N VAL A 656 -8.15 3.54 -5.16
CA VAL A 656 -8.17 3.17 -3.74
C VAL A 656 -7.40 4.24 -2.98
N PRO A 657 -8.03 4.97 -2.03
CA PRO A 657 -7.41 6.12 -1.37
C PRO A 657 -6.03 5.83 -0.78
N GLU A 658 -5.87 4.70 -0.10
CA GLU A 658 -4.62 4.28 0.53
C GLU A 658 -3.48 4.12 -0.49
N ILE A 659 -3.79 3.60 -1.68
CA ILE A 659 -2.82 3.43 -2.77
C ILE A 659 -2.55 4.78 -3.46
N GLU A 660 -3.57 5.62 -3.66
CA GLU A 660 -3.42 6.94 -4.28
C GLU A 660 -2.51 7.85 -3.46
N ASP A 661 -2.68 7.86 -2.14
CA ASP A 661 -1.88 8.66 -1.21
C ASP A 661 -0.40 8.24 -1.26
N GLU A 662 -0.11 6.93 -1.25
CA GLU A 662 1.29 6.46 -1.35
C GLU A 662 1.89 6.66 -2.74
N ILE A 663 1.12 6.54 -3.82
CA ILE A 663 1.57 6.94 -5.17
C ILE A 663 1.95 8.42 -5.18
N GLU A 664 1.13 9.29 -4.59
CA GLU A 664 1.43 10.71 -4.54
C GLU A 664 2.73 10.97 -3.75
N LEU A 665 2.90 10.33 -2.60
CA LEU A 665 4.09 10.50 -1.76
C LEU A 665 5.37 10.02 -2.48
N ALA A 666 5.34 8.84 -3.12
CA ALA A 666 6.46 8.30 -3.90
C ALA A 666 6.89 9.25 -5.02
N ILE A 667 5.94 9.76 -5.81
CA ILE A 667 6.25 10.68 -6.91
C ILE A 667 6.82 12.00 -6.35
N ARG A 668 6.23 12.53 -5.27
CA ARG A 668 6.70 13.79 -4.65
C ARG A 668 8.12 13.67 -4.12
N GLU A 669 8.52 12.50 -3.63
CA GLU A 669 9.88 12.22 -3.16
C GLU A 669 10.89 12.35 -4.31
N ALA A 670 10.72 11.61 -5.39
CA ALA A 670 11.58 11.73 -6.59
C ALA A 670 11.52 13.14 -7.22
N ALA A 671 10.35 13.79 -7.23
CA ALA A 671 10.19 15.13 -7.80
C ALA A 671 10.93 16.24 -7.02
N ARG A 672 11.20 16.06 -5.73
CA ARG A 672 12.01 17.01 -4.93
C ARG A 672 13.46 17.02 -5.38
N GLU A 673 14.00 15.88 -5.78
CA GLU A 673 15.36 15.78 -6.33
C GLU A 673 15.44 16.46 -7.70
N LEU A 674 14.47 16.17 -8.58
CA LEU A 674 14.35 16.85 -9.87
C LEU A 674 14.30 18.37 -9.70
N LYS A 675 13.51 18.87 -8.75
CA LYS A 675 13.42 20.30 -8.45
C LYS A 675 14.78 20.89 -8.07
N SER A 676 15.55 20.17 -7.25
CA SER A 676 16.89 20.61 -6.83
C SER A 676 17.85 20.68 -8.01
N TYR A 677 17.84 19.66 -8.88
CA TYR A 677 18.61 19.64 -10.13
C TYR A 677 18.23 20.80 -11.08
N LEU A 678 16.93 21.02 -11.33
CA LEU A 678 16.45 22.09 -12.20
C LEU A 678 16.78 23.48 -11.67
N ASN A 679 16.68 23.68 -10.35
CA ASN A 679 17.07 24.94 -9.71
C ASN A 679 18.58 25.20 -9.85
N LYS A 680 19.41 24.17 -9.66
CA LYS A 680 20.86 24.26 -9.88
C LYS A 680 21.15 24.64 -11.34
N ARG A 681 20.58 23.92 -12.30
CA ARG A 681 20.74 24.19 -13.75
C ARG A 681 20.31 25.61 -14.12
N ARG A 682 19.16 26.08 -13.62
CA ARG A 682 18.65 27.44 -13.87
C ARG A 682 19.55 28.52 -13.27
N SER A 683 20.05 28.31 -12.05
CA SER A 683 20.99 29.21 -11.38
C SER A 683 22.28 29.36 -12.20
N MET A 684 22.84 28.25 -12.68
CA MET A 684 24.06 28.27 -13.51
C MET A 684 23.84 28.96 -14.86
N GLN A 685 22.70 28.72 -15.53
CA GLN A 685 22.35 29.43 -16.76
C GLN A 685 22.20 30.94 -16.55
N GLN A 686 21.59 31.37 -15.44
CA GLN A 686 21.46 32.79 -15.10
C GLN A 686 22.83 33.41 -14.81
N ARG A 687 23.70 32.71 -14.07
CA ARG A 687 25.09 33.14 -13.82
C ARG A 687 25.84 33.33 -15.13
N ARG A 688 25.82 32.34 -16.03
CA ARG A 688 26.47 32.43 -17.35
C ARG A 688 25.93 33.58 -18.20
N LYS A 689 24.60 33.81 -18.18
CA LYS A 689 23.99 34.95 -18.88
C LYS A 689 24.44 36.28 -18.29
N LYS A 690 24.52 36.39 -16.96
CA LYS A 690 25.02 37.59 -16.26
C LYS A 690 26.48 37.84 -16.62
N GLN A 691 27.35 36.83 -16.57
CA GLN A 691 28.75 36.92 -16.95
C GLN A 691 28.92 37.37 -18.41
N ASN A 692 28.17 36.79 -19.35
CA ASN A 692 28.20 37.18 -20.77
C ASN A 692 27.76 38.64 -21.01
N VAL A 693 26.84 39.16 -20.20
CA VAL A 693 26.41 40.56 -20.27
C VAL A 693 27.47 41.47 -19.66
N LEU A 694 28.01 41.11 -18.50
CA LEU A 694 29.06 41.87 -17.82
C LEU A 694 30.33 41.97 -18.67
N GLY A 695 30.78 40.86 -19.27
CA GLY A 695 31.94 40.84 -20.16
C GLY A 695 31.76 41.68 -21.44
N LYS A 696 30.54 42.12 -21.78
CA LYS A 696 30.30 43.08 -22.86
C LYS A 696 30.23 44.52 -22.37
N ILE A 697 29.64 44.76 -21.20
CA ILE A 697 29.36 46.11 -20.70
C ILE A 697 30.57 46.69 -19.95
N LEU A 698 31.26 45.90 -19.13
CA LEU A 698 32.34 46.39 -18.28
C LEU A 698 33.54 46.93 -19.05
N PRO A 699 34.04 46.29 -20.14
CA PRO A 699 35.10 46.88 -20.96
C PRO A 699 34.70 48.25 -21.54
N GLU A 700 33.47 48.37 -22.06
CA GLU A 700 32.99 49.64 -22.63
C GLU A 700 32.88 50.74 -21.56
N MET A 701 32.48 50.38 -20.33
CA MET A 701 32.45 51.31 -19.20
C MET A 701 33.86 51.70 -18.75
N ALA A 702 34.80 50.74 -18.67
CA ALA A 702 36.18 50.96 -18.26
C ALA A 702 36.88 51.94 -19.22
N GLU A 703 36.77 51.71 -20.53
CA GLU A 703 37.28 52.60 -21.58
C GLU A 703 36.70 54.02 -21.43
N LYS A 704 35.37 54.14 -21.26
CA LYS A 704 34.71 55.45 -21.14
C LYS A 704 35.10 56.19 -19.86
N VAL A 705 35.26 55.48 -18.74
CA VAL A 705 35.69 56.08 -17.47
C VAL A 705 37.14 56.54 -17.55
N ALA A 706 38.02 55.74 -18.17
CA ALA A 706 39.41 56.12 -18.42
C ALA A 706 39.50 57.38 -19.30
N GLU A 707 38.73 57.41 -20.40
CA GLU A 707 38.65 58.55 -21.33
C GLU A 707 38.20 59.84 -20.61
N VAL A 708 37.17 59.75 -19.76
CA VAL A 708 36.61 60.92 -19.05
C VAL A 708 37.50 61.39 -17.90
N THR A 709 38.18 60.47 -17.21
CA THR A 709 39.00 60.80 -16.02
C THR A 709 40.47 61.07 -16.35
N GLY A 710 40.93 60.70 -17.55
CA GLY A 710 42.33 60.81 -17.97
C GLY A 710 43.27 59.89 -17.19
N ARG A 711 42.76 58.77 -16.66
CA ARG A 711 43.51 57.75 -15.90
C ARG A 711 43.64 56.46 -16.72
N GLU A 712 44.45 55.54 -16.23
CA GLU A 712 44.53 54.18 -16.78
C GLU A 712 43.19 53.46 -16.66
N GLU A 713 42.95 52.52 -17.57
CA GLU A 713 41.73 51.72 -17.61
C GLU A 713 41.62 50.84 -16.36
N PRO A 714 40.50 50.87 -15.64
CA PRO A 714 40.32 50.06 -14.44
C PRO A 714 40.26 48.57 -14.79
N ASP A 715 40.81 47.74 -13.91
CA ASP A 715 40.76 46.29 -14.03
C ASP A 715 39.31 45.79 -13.91
N ILE A 716 38.85 45.08 -14.94
CA ILE A 716 37.48 44.58 -15.04
C ILE A 716 37.33 43.16 -14.51
N ASP A 717 38.39 42.36 -14.44
CA ASP A 717 38.30 40.94 -14.13
C ASP A 717 38.06 40.73 -12.63
N ASP A 718 38.74 41.49 -11.78
CA ASP A 718 38.48 41.60 -10.34
C ASP A 718 37.03 42.08 -10.08
N ALA A 719 36.61 43.13 -10.79
CA ALA A 719 35.24 43.64 -10.69
C ALA A 719 34.19 42.59 -11.11
N ILE A 720 34.46 41.79 -12.14
CA ILE A 720 33.58 40.69 -12.57
C ILE A 720 33.49 39.64 -11.47
N ALA A 721 34.62 39.19 -10.92
CA ALA A 721 34.65 38.16 -9.90
C ALA A 721 33.88 38.58 -8.63
N ARG A 722 34.08 39.82 -8.18
CA ARG A 722 33.33 40.42 -7.06
C ARG A 722 31.83 40.58 -7.35
N ILE A 723 31.44 41.04 -8.54
CA ILE A 723 30.01 41.18 -8.90
C ILE A 723 29.32 39.81 -9.01
N MET A 724 30.08 38.77 -9.37
CA MET A 724 29.59 37.40 -9.54
C MET A 724 29.68 36.56 -8.26
N ASN A 725 30.31 37.07 -7.20
CA ASN A 725 30.65 36.33 -5.99
C ASN A 725 31.37 35.01 -6.33
N ASN A 726 32.41 35.12 -7.15
CA ASN A 726 33.21 34.01 -7.66
C ASN A 726 34.54 33.92 -6.91
N VAL A 727 35.14 32.72 -6.92
CA VAL A 727 36.54 32.58 -6.51
C VAL A 727 37.40 33.16 -7.63
N LEU A 728 38.20 34.17 -7.29
CA LEU A 728 39.15 34.81 -8.17
C LEU A 728 40.53 34.18 -7.92
N VAL A 729 41.18 33.73 -8.99
CA VAL A 729 42.57 33.24 -8.94
C VAL A 729 43.40 34.14 -9.84
N GLU A 730 44.29 34.93 -9.25
CA GLU A 730 45.17 35.85 -9.97
C GLU A 730 46.63 35.44 -9.80
N ARG A 731 47.41 35.54 -10.88
CA ARG A 731 48.86 35.40 -10.84
C ARG A 731 49.55 36.76 -10.91
N HIS A 732 50.46 37.01 -9.98
CA HIS A 732 51.35 38.16 -9.98
C HIS A 732 52.80 37.70 -10.12
N THR A 733 53.58 38.43 -10.93
CA THR A 733 55.02 38.17 -11.12
C THR A 733 55.83 39.44 -10.85
N GLU A 734 56.91 39.31 -10.07
CA GLU A 734 57.83 40.41 -9.77
C GLU A 734 59.29 39.95 -9.96
N ALA A 735 60.07 40.74 -10.72
CA ALA A 735 61.48 40.45 -10.95
C ALA A 735 62.31 40.82 -9.71
N ASN A 736 63.00 39.84 -9.11
CA ASN A 736 63.75 40.03 -7.85
C ASN A 736 65.28 40.08 -8.04
N GLY A 737 65.76 40.09 -9.29
CA GLY A 737 67.18 40.23 -9.64
C GLY A 737 67.99 38.93 -9.67
N ASP A 738 67.51 37.88 -9.00
CA ASP A 738 68.04 36.50 -9.06
C ASP A 738 67.06 35.51 -9.75
N GLY A 739 65.88 36.01 -10.15
CA GLY A 739 64.80 35.33 -10.85
C GLY A 739 63.50 36.15 -10.82
N THR A 740 62.37 35.45 -11.02
CA THR A 740 61.00 35.95 -10.97
C THR A 740 60.28 35.33 -9.78
N ALA A 741 59.79 36.16 -8.86
CA ALA A 741 58.88 35.75 -7.80
C ALA A 741 57.47 35.68 -8.36
N VAL A 742 56.77 34.57 -8.09
CA VAL A 742 55.40 34.32 -8.54
C VAL A 742 54.51 34.16 -7.31
N SER A 743 53.39 34.88 -7.30
CA SER A 743 52.34 34.78 -6.29
C SER A 743 51.02 34.51 -6.98
N VAL A 744 50.44 33.33 -6.76
CA VAL A 744 49.08 32.98 -7.16
C VAL A 744 48.16 33.24 -5.97
N VAL A 745 47.32 34.28 -6.07
CA VAL A 745 46.37 34.68 -5.03
C VAL A 745 45.01 34.10 -5.35
N VAL A 746 44.43 33.39 -4.39
CA VAL A 746 43.08 32.83 -4.43
C VAL A 746 42.20 33.66 -3.49
N GLU A 747 41.33 34.51 -4.04
CA GLU A 747 40.38 35.35 -3.31
C GLU A 747 38.96 34.76 -3.41
N ASN A 748 38.36 34.40 -2.27
CA ASN A 748 37.03 33.79 -2.24
C ASN A 748 35.94 34.84 -1.99
N ASN A 749 35.36 35.37 -3.07
CA ASN A 749 34.24 36.33 -2.98
C ASN A 749 32.86 35.63 -2.78
N SER A 750 32.83 34.33 -2.53
CA SER A 750 31.59 33.59 -2.29
C SER A 750 31.18 33.66 -0.82
N SER A 751 29.91 33.35 -0.52
CA SER A 751 29.38 33.32 0.84
C SER A 751 29.67 32.01 1.59
N THR A 752 30.48 31.13 1.02
CA THR A 752 30.81 29.80 1.54
C THR A 752 32.31 29.57 1.49
N ASN A 753 32.82 28.67 2.32
CA ASN A 753 34.21 28.25 2.22
C ASN A 753 34.37 27.40 0.95
N GLU A 754 35.46 27.59 0.23
CA GLU A 754 35.74 26.91 -1.05
C GLU A 754 37.08 26.18 -0.96
N SER A 755 37.11 24.94 -1.42
CA SER A 755 38.31 24.11 -1.50
C SER A 755 38.68 23.94 -2.97
N LEU A 756 39.92 24.30 -3.32
CA LEU A 756 40.38 24.31 -4.70
C LEU A 756 41.59 23.41 -4.86
N GLU A 757 41.81 22.96 -6.09
CA GLU A 757 43.08 22.36 -6.52
C GLU A 757 43.69 23.31 -7.54
N VAL A 758 44.79 23.98 -7.15
CA VAL A 758 45.49 24.95 -7.99
C VAL A 758 46.79 24.30 -8.46
N THR A 759 46.99 24.22 -9.78
CA THR A 759 48.21 23.70 -10.39
C THR A 759 48.81 24.76 -11.30
N ASP A 760 50.01 25.25 -10.97
CA ASP A 760 50.78 26.12 -11.85
C ASP A 760 51.87 25.28 -12.55
N ILE A 761 51.78 25.19 -13.87
CA ILE A 761 52.66 24.41 -14.73
C ILE A 761 53.76 25.33 -15.24
N VAL A 762 55.00 25.00 -14.93
CA VAL A 762 56.15 25.87 -15.20
C VAL A 762 57.30 25.14 -15.90
N SER A 763 57.99 25.83 -16.82
CA SER A 763 59.05 25.21 -17.65
C SER A 763 60.43 25.16 -17.00
N ALA A 764 60.57 25.61 -15.76
CA ALA A 764 61.82 25.58 -15.01
C ALA A 764 61.60 25.20 -13.54
N GLU A 765 62.64 24.69 -12.88
CA GLU A 765 62.54 24.21 -11.50
C GLU A 765 62.17 25.34 -10.52
N PRO A 766 61.01 25.26 -9.83
CA PRO A 766 60.56 26.26 -8.87
C PRO A 766 61.33 26.12 -7.55
N ARG A 767 61.57 27.26 -6.90
CA ARG A 767 62.29 27.40 -5.62
C ARG A 767 61.45 28.21 -4.64
N ASN A 768 61.79 28.19 -3.36
CA ASN A 768 61.13 29.02 -2.34
C ASN A 768 59.58 28.89 -2.32
N LEU A 769 59.09 27.66 -2.38
CA LEU A 769 57.66 27.34 -2.40
C LEU A 769 56.99 27.61 -1.04
N SER A 770 55.76 28.13 -1.06
CA SER A 770 54.91 28.28 0.10
C SER A 770 54.49 26.93 0.71
N ASP A 771 54.11 26.93 1.99
CA ASP A 771 53.68 25.74 2.71
C ASP A 771 52.47 25.06 2.03
N GLY A 772 52.50 23.73 1.93
CA GLY A 772 51.44 22.93 1.28
C GLY A 772 51.63 22.68 -0.22
N ALA A 773 52.67 23.24 -0.84
CA ALA A 773 53.00 22.97 -2.24
C ALA A 773 53.54 21.54 -2.45
N THR A 774 53.01 20.84 -3.46
CA THR A 774 53.55 19.57 -3.97
C THR A 774 54.08 19.79 -5.38
N VAL A 775 55.32 19.37 -5.63
CA VAL A 775 55.98 19.59 -6.93
C VAL A 775 56.26 18.26 -7.61
N VAL A 776 55.84 18.13 -8.86
CA VAL A 776 56.08 16.93 -9.69
C VAL A 776 56.70 17.36 -11.03
N GLU A 777 57.80 16.73 -11.43
CA GLU A 777 58.42 16.95 -12.75
C GLU A 777 57.96 15.86 -13.72
N MET A 778 57.49 16.27 -14.90
CA MET A 778 57.09 15.37 -15.98
C MET A 778 57.47 15.99 -17.33
N ASP A 779 58.22 15.23 -18.14
CA ASP A 779 58.60 15.60 -19.52
C ASP A 779 59.28 16.98 -19.66
N GLY A 780 60.02 17.43 -18.63
CA GLY A 780 60.72 18.72 -18.63
C GLY A 780 59.87 19.92 -18.19
N GLU A 781 58.63 19.71 -17.76
CA GLU A 781 57.77 20.70 -17.11
C GLU A 781 57.57 20.33 -15.63
N TRP A 782 57.36 21.34 -14.79
CA TRP A 782 57.19 21.21 -13.35
C TRP A 782 55.76 21.61 -12.97
N PHE A 783 55.05 20.73 -12.30
CA PHE A 783 53.68 20.91 -11.85
C PHE A 783 53.72 21.29 -10.37
N VAL A 784 53.43 22.55 -10.06
CA VAL A 784 53.33 23.04 -8.68
C VAL A 784 51.87 23.03 -8.26
N LYS A 785 51.51 22.09 -7.38
CA LYS A 785 50.14 21.85 -6.96
C LYS A 785 49.92 22.29 -5.51
N TRP A 786 48.81 22.98 -5.28
CA TRP A 786 48.28 23.32 -3.95
C TRP A 786 46.81 22.91 -3.85
N GLU A 787 46.37 22.61 -2.62
CA GLU A 787 44.97 22.33 -2.30
C GLU A 787 44.48 23.33 -1.23
N PRO A 788 44.35 24.64 -1.54
CA PRO A 788 43.95 25.64 -0.56
C PRO A 788 42.46 25.49 -0.19
N GLU A 789 42.18 25.63 1.11
CA GLU A 789 40.83 25.87 1.62
C GLU A 789 40.72 27.35 2.01
N VAL A 790 39.89 28.10 1.30
CA VAL A 790 39.75 29.55 1.50
C VAL A 790 38.38 29.85 2.08
N SER A 791 38.35 30.52 3.25
CA SER A 791 37.10 30.93 3.89
C SER A 791 36.36 31.98 3.06
N SER A 792 35.06 32.12 3.29
CA SER A 792 34.26 33.19 2.67
C SER A 792 34.85 34.57 3.00
N ASP A 793 34.98 35.43 1.98
CA ASP A 793 35.57 36.77 2.05
C ASP A 793 37.04 36.79 2.52
N ASP A 794 37.77 35.68 2.32
CA ASP A 794 39.19 35.53 2.67
C ASP A 794 40.06 35.27 1.43
N GLU A 795 41.38 35.38 1.60
CA GLU A 795 42.36 35.17 0.53
C GLU A 795 43.51 34.24 0.95
N ALA A 796 44.03 33.47 0.00
CA ALA A 796 45.22 32.65 0.17
C ALA A 796 46.27 32.97 -0.89
N ALA A 797 47.50 33.25 -0.47
CA ALA A 797 48.63 33.48 -1.36
C ALA A 797 49.50 32.22 -1.48
N LEU A 798 49.72 31.77 -2.72
CA LEU A 798 50.54 30.62 -3.08
C LEU A 798 51.78 31.11 -3.81
N GLU A 799 52.94 30.99 -3.20
CA GLU A 799 54.15 31.68 -3.65
C GLU A 799 55.26 30.69 -4.04
N TYR A 800 56.04 31.05 -5.06
CA TYR A 800 57.28 30.38 -5.44
C TYR A 800 58.17 31.32 -6.27
N GLU A 801 59.43 30.93 -6.49
CA GLU A 801 60.40 31.67 -7.31
C GLU A 801 60.91 30.80 -8.46
N ILE A 802 61.15 31.41 -9.61
CA ILE A 802 61.57 30.71 -10.84
C ILE A 802 62.56 31.55 -11.65
N PRO A 803 63.41 30.98 -12.53
CA PRO A 803 64.24 31.77 -13.45
C PRO A 803 63.44 32.65 -14.43
N ASP A 804 64.03 33.77 -14.85
CA ASP A 804 63.38 34.83 -15.67
C ASP A 804 62.89 34.40 -17.06
N ASP A 805 63.31 33.24 -17.56
CA ASP A 805 62.97 32.72 -18.89
C ASP A 805 61.89 31.62 -18.87
N ALA A 806 61.26 31.38 -17.72
CA ALA A 806 60.21 30.38 -17.57
C ALA A 806 58.86 30.81 -18.19
N THR A 807 58.10 29.81 -18.63
CA THR A 807 56.73 29.92 -19.12
C THR A 807 55.79 29.33 -18.08
N PHE A 808 54.56 29.83 -18.05
CA PHE A 808 53.57 29.50 -17.03
C PHE A 808 52.23 29.13 -17.65
N ASP A 809 51.56 28.11 -17.09
CA ASP A 809 50.17 27.77 -17.40
C ASP A 809 49.43 27.35 -16.13
N LEU A 810 48.33 28.04 -15.83
CA LEU A 810 47.61 27.89 -14.56
C LEU A 810 46.31 27.09 -14.77
N ASP A 811 46.22 25.92 -14.16
CA ASP A 811 45.04 25.05 -14.12
C ASP A 811 44.41 25.05 -12.73
N VAL A 812 43.08 25.23 -12.66
CA VAL A 812 42.34 25.30 -11.39
C VAL A 812 41.14 24.37 -11.45
N LYS A 813 41.02 23.50 -10.45
CA LYS A 813 39.97 22.49 -10.28
C LYS A 813 39.31 22.62 -8.89
N GLY A 814 38.22 21.88 -8.68
CA GLY A 814 37.49 21.85 -7.40
C GLY A 814 36.29 22.82 -7.32
N VAL A 815 36.25 23.82 -8.19
CA VAL A 815 35.13 24.80 -8.28
C VAL A 815 34.51 24.76 -9.68
N GLU A 816 33.18 24.85 -9.74
CA GLU A 816 32.44 24.91 -11.01
C GLU A 816 32.91 26.10 -11.85
N SER A 817 33.11 25.92 -13.16
CA SER A 817 33.72 26.93 -14.02
C SER A 817 33.00 28.29 -14.03
N GLU A 818 31.68 28.30 -13.83
CA GLU A 818 30.86 29.51 -13.76
C GLU A 818 30.96 30.23 -12.40
N LYS A 819 31.60 29.60 -11.40
CA LYS A 819 31.93 30.17 -10.08
C LYS A 819 33.40 30.55 -9.94
N LEU A 820 34.21 30.32 -10.96
CA LEU A 820 35.65 30.58 -10.97
C LEU A 820 35.97 31.71 -11.96
N THR A 821 36.96 32.53 -11.62
CA THR A 821 37.54 33.54 -12.52
C THR A 821 39.05 33.41 -12.42
N VAL A 822 39.70 33.02 -13.52
CA VAL A 822 41.15 32.81 -13.56
C VAL A 822 41.78 33.92 -14.40
N LYS A 823 42.79 34.56 -13.84
CA LYS A 823 43.59 35.62 -14.47
C LYS A 823 45.05 35.19 -14.47
N GLN A 824 45.62 35.16 -15.67
CA GLN A 824 46.96 34.64 -15.95
C GLN A 824 47.99 35.75 -16.17
#